data_AF-A0A8C5RAB3-F1
#
_entry.id   AF-A0A8C5RAB3-F1
#
_cell.length_a   1.000
_cell.length_b   1.000
_cell.length_c   1.000
_cell.angle_alpha   90.00
_cell.angle_beta   90.00
_cell.angle_gamma   90.00
#
_symmetry.space_group_name_H-M   'P 1'
#
loop_
_entity.id
_entity.type
_entity.pdbx_description
1 polymer ?
#
loop_
_entity_poly.entity_id
_entity_poly.type
_entity_poly.pdbx_seq_one_letter_code
_entity_poly.pdbx_strand_id
1 'polypeptide(L)'
;MWAEQPCVSAQPGLIALEGVGKFIQTYLYLLGDATRFKPFRKYIYDYETEITNGVAGTADSHSGSKIKCKVELEVPQLHNFVLKINQCTLEEVYGIDAQGKALLKKSKNSDEFAAAMSQYELKVKIQDDRNIELYPVDNEATHILNIKRGIISAFLVPTETENNIQTLPMDTVYGECDSSIEVKSRKSNTGNLADIEITRNLKSCENFNPIRDYVSPIAFIKGLNAPLSTLISSNQRCHYTVDTKKKHISEAICTEKHLFLPSSYKSQYGMMAKIIQTLKYENIANINNRNMDGNWKNLQFHSDKAKILRHGDAVLKSLQELKKLSVSQQNHKRANLFYRFVTGLRSLHNSTLGPLVPKLIETSRAITIQALIQCGTPECFGAILQILRTNNIDPLVADVVTFSLGLLPSPCTKTIREILNMAEYHPTRASLYALSHSVKKYKKIITPELTDVANFVTSLISNECSGNEDLTYLTLRVIAIGNMGNVLENINPNVKQSLKQCIRSNVASLDIQKAAVQALRKMDLNDEVKQTILVFQDASSPADKRLAAYLLLMKHPSNDFARIIKITLRDKNEQVKNFVASHIANILDTTDFYNEPIKIQEALKGSQMPTVKDFRRFSRNYQVSKMVTVPWFEDSFTAKLEGNLLFDSSSYIAKETMLKTTLKLFGLRPQDIFEIGLDGKNLEPTVEAMFGPGGFFPDAATKALYWIDGKVPEKFSQVLFDYFGYSKDATQGQVCGIMLNFEKLLKEITSKPQTPDVKAYFRVFQEELGYLKLSDINLLGNLKNLLTDEMSIDGCWTDREGSKTRH
;
A
#
# COMPACT_ATOMS: atom_id res chain seq x y z
N MET A 1 1.87 29.93 29.69
CA MET A 1 1.74 31.30 30.24
C MET A 1 3.04 32.04 29.98
N TRP A 2 2.91 33.28 29.56
CA TRP A 2 3.95 34.17 29.04
C TRP A 2 4.96 34.68 30.10
N ALA A 3 5.96 35.40 29.57
CA ALA A 3 6.84 36.41 30.19
C ALA A 3 8.22 35.86 30.63
N GLU A 4 9.30 36.15 29.90
CA GLU A 4 10.09 37.39 29.82
C GLU A 4 11.16 37.52 30.93
N GLN A 5 12.40 37.60 30.45
CA GLN A 5 13.65 38.07 31.09
C GLN A 5 13.51 39.48 31.72
N PRO A 6 14.41 39.99 32.62
CA PRO A 6 15.85 40.17 32.32
C PRO A 6 16.87 40.23 33.49
N CYS A 7 18.12 40.42 33.07
CA CYS A 7 19.43 40.49 33.74
C CYS A 7 19.60 41.48 34.91
N VAL A 8 20.58 41.20 35.78
CA VAL A 8 21.37 42.20 36.53
C VAL A 8 22.85 41.79 36.55
N SER A 9 23.72 42.80 36.40
CA SER A 9 25.18 42.74 36.27
C SER A 9 25.95 43.26 37.50
N ALA A 10 27.15 42.68 37.74
CA ALA A 10 28.38 43.23 38.37
C ALA A 10 28.34 43.58 39.88
N GLN A 11 29.37 43.40 40.73
CA GLN A 11 30.84 43.56 40.58
C GLN A 11 31.59 43.00 41.86
N PRO A 12 32.89 43.25 42.18
CA PRO A 12 34.04 42.34 42.00
C PRO A 12 34.80 41.88 43.28
N GLY A 13 35.73 40.91 43.12
CA GLY A 13 37.02 40.88 43.84
C GLY A 13 37.36 39.63 44.69
N LEU A 14 38.24 38.75 44.18
CA LEU A 14 39.58 38.42 44.73
C LEU A 14 40.16 37.21 43.98
N ILE A 15 41.35 37.39 43.41
CA ILE A 15 42.15 36.35 42.75
C ILE A 15 43.17 35.82 43.77
N ALA A 16 43.25 34.51 43.97
CA ALA A 16 44.48 33.72 43.80
C ALA A 16 44.33 32.26 44.29
N LEU A 17 44.95 31.34 43.54
CA LEU A 17 45.31 29.94 43.90
C LEU A 17 44.34 28.78 43.58
N GLU A 18 43.57 28.82 42.49
CA GLU A 18 42.97 27.60 41.89
C GLU A 18 43.42 27.30 40.44
N GLY A 19 44.26 28.17 39.86
CA GLY A 19 44.57 28.14 38.42
C GLY A 19 45.47 26.99 37.96
N VAL A 20 46.34 26.45 38.81
CA VAL A 20 47.34 25.45 38.37
C VAL A 20 46.79 24.02 38.39
N GLY A 21 45.93 23.69 39.36
CA GLY A 21 45.28 22.38 39.45
C GLY A 21 44.26 22.14 38.33
N LYS A 22 43.44 23.17 38.02
CA LYS A 22 42.51 23.12 36.87
C LYS A 22 43.22 23.12 35.52
N PHE A 23 44.36 23.81 35.39
CA PHE A 23 45.15 23.73 34.15
C PHE A 23 45.71 22.31 33.94
N ILE A 24 46.30 21.69 34.96
CA ILE A 24 46.85 20.34 34.86
C ILE A 24 45.73 19.31 34.63
N GLN A 25 44.56 19.46 35.27
CA GLN A 25 43.42 18.55 35.07
C GLN A 25 42.74 18.73 33.70
N THR A 26 42.71 19.96 33.16
CA THR A 26 42.23 20.23 31.78
C THR A 26 43.26 19.78 30.75
N TYR A 27 44.57 19.88 31.04
CA TYR A 27 45.64 19.35 30.19
C TYR A 27 45.68 17.82 30.22
N LEU A 28 45.39 17.18 31.35
CA LEU A 28 45.24 15.71 31.48
C LEU A 28 43.97 15.20 30.79
N TYR A 29 42.87 15.95 30.81
CA TYR A 29 41.68 15.65 29.99
C TYR A 29 41.95 15.83 28.49
N LEU A 30 42.73 16.85 28.08
CA LEU A 30 43.17 17.05 26.69
C LEU A 30 44.22 16.03 26.22
N LEU A 31 44.99 15.43 27.14
CA LEU A 31 45.95 14.36 26.84
C LEU A 31 45.29 12.97 26.69
N GLY A 32 44.00 12.84 27.05
CA GLY A 32 43.22 11.60 26.95
C GLY A 32 42.54 11.38 25.59
N ASP A 33 42.53 12.37 24.70
CA ASP A 33 41.92 12.23 23.37
C ASP A 33 42.88 11.51 22.42
N ALA A 34 42.74 10.19 22.33
CA ALA A 34 43.46 9.35 21.38
C ALA A 34 42.95 9.58 19.94
N THR A 35 43.14 10.78 19.40
CA THR A 35 42.77 11.10 18.02
C THR A 35 43.59 10.25 17.04
N ARG A 36 42.90 9.56 16.12
CA ARG A 36 43.48 8.61 15.16
C ARG A 36 44.34 9.29 14.10
N PHE A 37 44.01 10.53 13.76
CA PHE A 37 44.73 11.31 12.76
C PHE A 37 45.40 12.52 13.37
N LYS A 38 46.67 12.72 13.02
CA LYS A 38 47.48 13.82 13.53
C LYS A 38 47.18 15.10 12.76
N PRO A 39 47.05 16.25 13.45
CA PRO A 39 46.91 17.55 12.79
C PRO A 39 48.08 17.87 11.85
N PHE A 40 47.80 18.68 10.84
CA PHE A 40 48.74 19.13 9.81
C PHE A 40 49.38 17.99 8.98
N ARG A 41 48.69 16.85 8.91
CA ARG A 41 49.05 15.71 8.07
C ARG A 41 48.02 15.49 6.97
N LYS A 42 48.49 14.90 5.88
CA LYS A 42 47.71 14.38 4.77
C LYS A 42 47.95 12.90 4.63
N TYR A 43 46.90 12.10 4.68
CA TYR A 43 46.96 10.65 4.54
C TYR A 43 46.43 10.25 3.17
N ILE A 44 47.19 9.43 2.45
CA ILE A 44 46.85 8.97 1.10
C ILE A 44 46.45 7.51 1.18
N TYR A 45 45.30 7.18 0.61
CA TYR A 45 44.73 5.84 0.57
C TYR A 45 44.34 5.44 -0.85
N ASP A 46 44.55 4.16 -1.15
CA ASP A 46 43.92 3.50 -2.29
C ASP A 46 42.53 3.04 -1.89
N TYR A 47 41.52 3.54 -2.59
CA TYR A 47 40.11 3.22 -2.38
C TYR A 47 39.58 2.35 -3.51
N GLU A 48 38.96 1.24 -3.15
CA GLU A 48 38.31 0.33 -4.09
C GLU A 48 36.91 -0.04 -3.58
N THR A 49 35.92 -0.04 -4.46
CA THR A 49 34.59 -0.60 -4.15
C THR A 49 34.07 -1.44 -5.30
N GLU A 50 33.55 -2.62 -4.97
CA GLU A 50 33.01 -3.60 -5.90
C GLU A 50 31.57 -3.93 -5.52
N ILE A 51 30.67 -3.80 -6.49
CA ILE A 51 29.25 -4.11 -6.33
C ILE A 51 28.93 -5.28 -7.25
N THR A 52 28.32 -6.32 -6.70
CA THR A 52 27.94 -7.53 -7.44
C THR A 52 26.50 -7.92 -7.12
N ASN A 53 25.72 -8.20 -8.15
CA ASN A 53 24.34 -8.69 -8.05
C ASN A 53 24.21 -9.99 -8.85
N GLY A 54 23.58 -11.01 -8.28
CA GLY A 54 23.28 -12.26 -8.98
C GLY A 54 22.67 -13.33 -8.08
N VAL A 55 22.65 -14.58 -8.56
CA VAL A 55 22.15 -15.73 -7.81
C VAL A 55 23.33 -16.58 -7.35
N ALA A 56 23.65 -16.52 -6.07
CA ALA A 56 24.76 -17.28 -5.51
C ALA A 56 24.44 -18.78 -5.51
N GLY A 57 25.34 -19.57 -6.13
CA GLY A 57 25.33 -21.04 -6.12
C GLY A 57 24.83 -21.73 -7.39
N THR A 58 24.20 -21.02 -8.34
CA THR A 58 23.59 -21.65 -9.53
C THR A 58 23.78 -20.93 -10.86
N ALA A 59 24.00 -19.62 -10.87
CA ALA A 59 24.10 -18.86 -12.12
C ALA A 59 25.50 -18.27 -12.28
N ASP A 60 26.13 -18.54 -13.42
CA ASP A 60 27.41 -17.92 -13.78
C ASP A 60 27.24 -16.43 -14.09
N SER A 61 26.04 -15.94 -14.39
CA SER A 61 25.77 -14.56 -14.77
C SER A 61 25.65 -13.62 -13.56
N HIS A 62 26.65 -12.76 -13.36
CA HIS A 62 26.64 -11.67 -12.39
C HIS A 62 26.74 -10.32 -13.09
N SER A 63 25.98 -9.33 -12.60
CA SER A 63 26.18 -7.93 -12.98
C SER A 63 26.97 -7.23 -11.88
N GLY A 64 27.85 -6.30 -12.25
CA GLY A 64 28.60 -5.56 -11.26
C GLY A 64 29.36 -4.37 -11.82
N SER A 65 29.85 -3.55 -10.90
CA SER A 65 30.67 -2.39 -11.19
C SER A 65 31.76 -2.28 -10.15
N LYS A 66 32.90 -1.72 -10.55
CA LYS A 66 34.06 -1.53 -9.70
C LYS A 66 34.57 -0.10 -9.84
N ILE A 67 34.79 0.57 -8.71
CA ILE A 67 35.35 1.92 -8.67
C ILE A 67 36.70 1.83 -7.97
N LYS A 68 37.73 2.44 -8.56
CA LYS A 68 39.04 2.62 -7.92
C LYS A 68 39.37 4.10 -7.93
N CYS A 69 39.76 4.65 -6.79
CA CYS A 69 40.15 6.05 -6.67
C CYS A 69 41.33 6.18 -5.70
N LYS A 70 42.08 7.28 -5.82
CA LYS A 70 42.98 7.72 -4.77
C LYS A 70 42.27 8.74 -3.89
N VAL A 71 42.38 8.54 -2.58
CA VAL A 71 41.72 9.34 -1.56
C VAL A 71 42.78 10.01 -0.69
N GLU A 72 42.72 11.33 -0.62
CA GLU A 72 43.59 12.14 0.23
C GLU A 72 42.75 12.73 1.37
N LEU A 73 43.11 12.37 2.60
CA LEU A 73 42.49 12.88 3.83
C LEU A 73 43.45 13.87 4.49
N GLU A 74 43.18 15.15 4.35
CA GLU A 74 43.93 16.24 5.00
C GLU A 74 43.32 16.55 6.37
N VAL A 75 44.16 16.84 7.36
CA VAL A 75 43.74 17.15 8.73
C VAL A 75 44.22 18.55 9.12
N PRO A 76 43.53 19.63 8.69
CA PRO A 76 43.94 21.00 9.02
C PRO A 76 44.02 21.25 10.54
N GLN A 77 43.08 20.70 11.30
CA GLN A 77 42.97 20.84 12.75
C GLN A 77 42.38 19.55 13.35
N LEU A 78 42.47 19.36 14.67
CA LEU A 78 41.79 18.26 15.36
C LEU A 78 40.29 18.30 15.04
N HIS A 79 39.68 17.12 14.82
CA HIS A 79 38.27 16.95 14.47
C HIS A 79 37.84 17.56 13.11
N ASN A 80 38.74 18.17 12.37
CA ASN A 80 38.47 18.86 11.10
C ASN A 80 39.27 18.20 9.96
N PHE A 81 38.57 17.78 8.93
CA PHE A 81 39.11 16.98 7.83
C PHE A 81 38.73 17.58 6.47
N VAL A 82 39.60 17.40 5.48
CA VAL A 82 39.30 17.73 4.08
C VAL A 82 39.59 16.49 3.24
N LEU A 83 38.55 15.98 2.59
CA LEU A 83 38.59 14.84 1.70
C LEU A 83 38.75 15.31 0.26
N LYS A 84 39.85 14.91 -0.37
CA LYS A 84 40.10 15.07 -1.80
C LYS A 84 40.14 13.70 -2.45
N ILE A 85 39.53 13.59 -3.62
CA ILE A 85 39.49 12.34 -4.37
C ILE A 85 40.00 12.62 -5.76
N ASN A 86 40.95 11.81 -6.21
CA ASN A 86 41.55 11.93 -7.53
C ASN A 86 41.78 10.54 -8.14
N GLN A 87 42.21 10.52 -9.40
CA GLN A 87 42.57 9.29 -10.12
C GLN A 87 41.48 8.21 -10.08
N CYS A 88 40.22 8.61 -10.20
CA CYS A 88 39.10 7.68 -10.21
C CYS A 88 38.97 6.94 -11.55
N THR A 89 38.64 5.65 -11.49
CA THR A 89 38.29 4.82 -12.63
C THR A 89 37.03 4.03 -12.32
N LEU A 90 36.09 4.01 -13.27
CA LEU A 90 34.85 3.24 -13.20
C LEU A 90 34.93 2.09 -14.20
N GLU A 91 34.82 0.87 -13.70
CA GLU A 91 34.83 -0.37 -14.46
C GLU A 91 33.47 -1.08 -14.34
N GLU A 92 33.02 -1.72 -15.41
CA GLU A 92 31.76 -2.47 -15.47
C GLU A 92 32.01 -3.90 -15.95
N VAL A 93 31.22 -4.83 -15.45
CA VAL A 93 31.27 -6.23 -15.91
C VAL A 93 30.76 -6.31 -17.35
N TYR A 94 31.57 -6.90 -18.24
CA TYR A 94 31.22 -7.07 -19.66
C TYR A 94 31.14 -8.51 -20.12
N GLY A 95 31.62 -9.44 -19.30
CA GLY A 95 31.71 -10.85 -19.61
C GLY A 95 32.16 -11.62 -18.39
N ILE A 96 32.22 -12.93 -18.52
CA ILE A 96 32.57 -13.85 -17.45
C ILE A 96 33.54 -14.85 -18.05
N ASP A 97 34.64 -15.11 -17.37
CA ASP A 97 35.64 -16.05 -17.85
C ASP A 97 35.20 -17.51 -17.67
N ALA A 98 35.98 -18.44 -18.21
CA ALA A 98 35.71 -19.88 -18.14
C ALA A 98 35.75 -20.43 -16.70
N GLN A 99 36.23 -19.64 -15.74
CA GLN A 99 36.32 -19.97 -14.32
C GLN A 99 35.19 -19.30 -13.50
N GLY A 100 34.25 -18.61 -14.16
CA GLY A 100 33.11 -17.96 -13.51
C GLY A 100 33.43 -16.60 -12.88
N LYS A 101 34.60 -16.00 -13.18
CA LYS A 101 34.99 -14.68 -12.66
C LYS A 101 34.56 -13.58 -13.62
N ALA A 102 34.05 -12.50 -13.03
CA ALA A 102 33.61 -11.33 -13.80
C ALA A 102 34.78 -10.61 -14.47
N LEU A 103 34.67 -10.41 -15.79
CA LEU A 103 35.60 -9.63 -16.60
C LEU A 103 35.16 -8.16 -16.59
N LEU A 104 36.07 -7.27 -16.22
CA LEU A 104 35.83 -5.84 -16.04
C LEU A 104 36.44 -5.02 -17.18
N LYS A 105 35.70 -4.03 -17.68
CA LYS A 105 36.21 -3.04 -18.65
C LYS A 105 35.91 -1.62 -18.17
N LYS A 106 36.74 -0.65 -18.56
CA LYS A 106 36.50 0.76 -18.29
C LYS A 106 35.16 1.20 -18.90
N SER A 107 34.31 1.84 -18.09
CA SER A 107 33.02 2.38 -18.52
C SER A 107 33.21 3.59 -19.45
N LYS A 108 32.26 3.80 -20.37
CA LYS A 108 32.28 4.93 -21.31
C LYS A 108 32.28 6.28 -20.61
N ASN A 109 31.63 6.38 -19.44
CA ASN A 109 31.48 7.62 -18.69
C ASN A 109 32.53 7.74 -17.57
N SER A 110 33.56 6.89 -17.56
CA SER A 110 34.56 6.87 -16.48
C SER A 110 35.32 8.19 -16.35
N ASP A 111 35.59 8.90 -17.45
CA ASP A 111 36.35 10.16 -17.41
C ASP A 111 35.49 11.32 -16.88
N GLU A 112 34.22 11.38 -17.28
CA GLU A 112 33.23 12.33 -16.73
C GLU A 112 33.01 12.08 -15.23
N PHE A 113 32.90 10.81 -14.83
CA PHE A 113 32.80 10.42 -13.42
C PHE A 113 34.05 10.85 -12.63
N ALA A 114 35.25 10.63 -13.17
CA ALA A 114 36.49 11.02 -12.51
C ALA A 114 36.59 12.55 -12.35
N ALA A 115 36.21 13.31 -13.38
CA ALA A 115 36.15 14.76 -13.31
C ALA A 115 35.19 15.23 -12.20
N ALA A 116 33.97 14.69 -12.16
CA ALA A 116 32.97 15.03 -11.15
C ALA A 116 33.41 14.68 -9.71
N MET A 117 34.05 13.53 -9.50
CA MET A 117 34.59 13.14 -8.19
C MET A 117 35.68 14.11 -7.69
N SER A 118 36.53 14.59 -8.60
CA SER A 118 37.68 15.46 -8.29
C SER A 118 37.36 16.97 -8.26
N GLN A 119 36.19 17.36 -8.75
CA GLN A 119 35.83 18.77 -8.96
C GLN A 119 35.80 19.58 -7.66
N TYR A 120 35.29 18.99 -6.58
CA TYR A 120 35.11 19.67 -5.30
C TYR A 120 35.72 18.85 -4.16
N GLU A 121 36.44 19.50 -3.25
CA GLU A 121 36.86 18.88 -1.98
C GLU A 121 35.68 18.85 -1.00
N LEU A 122 35.61 17.81 -0.17
CA LEU A 122 34.59 17.69 0.87
C LEU A 122 35.21 17.97 2.24
N LYS A 123 34.75 19.04 2.88
CA LYS A 123 35.16 19.37 4.25
C LYS A 123 34.27 18.63 5.24
N VAL A 124 34.85 18.09 6.30
CA VAL A 124 34.17 17.23 7.28
C VAL A 124 34.62 17.59 8.68
N LYS A 125 33.68 17.65 9.61
CA LYS A 125 33.94 17.77 11.05
C LYS A 125 33.42 16.53 11.75
N ILE A 126 34.30 15.84 12.47
CA ILE A 126 34.00 14.60 13.20
C ILE A 126 34.33 14.88 14.66
N GLN A 127 33.32 15.14 15.50
CA GLN A 127 33.54 15.43 16.91
C GLN A 127 33.61 14.14 17.74
N ASP A 128 32.74 13.17 17.42
CA ASP A 128 32.67 11.85 18.04
C ASP A 128 32.04 10.84 17.06
N ASP A 129 31.71 9.64 17.55
CA ASP A 129 31.10 8.55 16.76
C ASP A 129 29.65 8.82 16.30
N ARG A 130 29.03 9.94 16.72
CA ARG A 130 27.64 10.33 16.42
C ARG A 130 27.48 11.72 15.80
N ASN A 131 28.52 12.56 15.84
CA ASN A 131 28.46 13.94 15.40
C ASN A 131 29.38 14.15 14.20
N ILE A 132 28.89 13.77 13.02
CA ILE A 132 29.56 14.00 11.73
C ILE A 132 28.83 15.07 10.91
N GLU A 133 29.50 16.20 10.74
CA GLU A 133 29.04 17.33 9.93
C GLU A 133 29.84 17.40 8.62
N LEU A 134 29.16 17.42 7.49
CA LEU A 134 29.74 17.55 6.14
C LEU A 134 29.50 18.96 5.60
N TYR A 135 30.48 19.56 4.96
CA TYR A 135 30.37 20.89 4.34
C TYR A 135 30.67 20.79 2.83
N PRO A 136 29.70 20.28 2.04
CA PRO A 136 29.85 20.19 0.59
C PRO A 136 29.60 21.54 -0.09
N VAL A 137 30.11 21.69 -1.32
CA VAL A 137 29.76 22.83 -2.19
C VAL A 137 28.33 22.63 -2.72
N ASP A 138 27.52 23.70 -2.73
CA ASP A 138 26.09 23.61 -3.09
C ASP A 138 25.83 23.06 -4.50
N ASN A 139 26.75 23.25 -5.44
CA ASN A 139 26.65 22.78 -6.82
C ASN A 139 27.11 21.32 -7.03
N GLU A 140 27.57 20.62 -5.98
CA GLU A 140 28.00 19.23 -6.12
C GLU A 140 26.80 18.29 -6.34
N ALA A 141 26.90 17.41 -7.34
CA ALA A 141 25.84 16.46 -7.64
C ALA A 141 25.64 15.47 -6.48
N THR A 142 24.40 15.26 -6.06
CA THR A 142 24.08 14.45 -4.86
C THR A 142 24.61 13.01 -4.93
N HIS A 143 24.62 12.40 -6.11
CA HIS A 143 25.15 11.05 -6.29
C HIS A 143 26.67 10.97 -6.06
N ILE A 144 27.43 12.02 -6.43
CA ILE A 144 28.87 12.15 -6.14
C ILE A 144 29.08 12.34 -4.63
N LEU A 145 28.31 13.24 -4.01
CA LEU A 145 28.37 13.46 -2.56
C LEU A 145 28.05 12.18 -1.77
N ASN A 146 27.10 11.36 -2.22
CA ASN A 146 26.78 10.08 -1.58
C ASN A 146 27.93 9.06 -1.64
N ILE A 147 28.71 9.05 -2.73
CA ILE A 147 29.93 8.21 -2.80
C ILE A 147 30.96 8.72 -1.80
N LYS A 148 31.14 10.05 -1.69
CA LYS A 148 32.02 10.66 -0.68
C LYS A 148 31.58 10.35 0.75
N ARG A 149 30.27 10.37 1.05
CA ARG A 149 29.70 9.92 2.33
C ARG A 149 30.06 8.47 2.65
N GLY A 150 29.97 7.57 1.67
CA GLY A 150 30.40 6.17 1.82
C GLY A 150 31.89 6.02 2.13
N ILE A 151 32.74 6.84 1.50
CA ILE A 151 34.19 6.87 1.79
C ILE A 151 34.45 7.38 3.20
N ILE A 152 33.82 8.48 3.63
CA ILE A 152 33.91 9.00 5.00
C ILE A 152 33.48 7.96 6.02
N SER A 153 32.40 7.21 5.74
CA SER A 153 31.92 6.15 6.65
C SER A 153 32.94 5.05 6.90
N ALA A 154 33.88 4.80 5.97
CA ALA A 154 34.96 3.82 6.16
C ALA A 154 36.12 4.36 7.02
N PHE A 155 36.18 5.66 7.29
CA PHE A 155 37.14 6.27 8.23
C PHE A 155 36.62 6.30 9.68
N LEU A 156 35.34 5.98 9.91
CA LEU A 156 34.68 6.02 11.21
C LEU A 156 34.95 4.73 11.99
N VAL A 157 36.09 4.69 12.68
CA VAL A 157 36.46 3.60 13.59
C VAL A 157 36.48 4.13 15.02
N PRO A 158 35.64 3.58 15.93
CA PRO A 158 35.52 4.08 17.30
C PRO A 158 36.80 3.83 18.07
N THR A 159 37.16 4.72 19.00
CA THR A 159 38.40 4.63 19.79
C THR A 159 38.42 3.36 20.64
N GLU A 160 39.58 2.74 20.81
CA GLU A 160 39.71 1.48 21.58
C GLU A 160 39.33 1.69 23.05
N THR A 161 38.45 0.84 23.57
CA THR A 161 38.04 0.81 24.98
C THR A 161 38.64 -0.42 25.68
N GLU A 162 38.59 -0.47 27.01
CA GLU A 162 39.08 -1.62 27.78
C GLU A 162 38.30 -2.92 27.48
N ASN A 163 37.07 -2.81 26.99
CA ASN A 163 36.21 -3.95 26.66
C ASN A 163 36.56 -4.49 25.26
N ASN A 164 36.63 -5.83 25.15
CA ASN A 164 36.88 -6.48 23.86
C ASN A 164 35.62 -6.54 22.99
N ILE A 165 34.43 -6.52 23.59
CA ILE A 165 33.14 -6.54 22.88
C ILE A 165 32.29 -5.41 23.44
N GLN A 166 31.75 -4.58 22.55
CA GLN A 166 30.86 -3.48 22.91
C GLN A 166 29.80 -3.30 21.83
N THR A 167 28.61 -2.88 22.22
CA THR A 167 27.61 -2.38 21.27
C THR A 167 27.40 -0.90 21.52
N LEU A 168 27.56 -0.08 20.49
CA LEU A 168 27.38 1.36 20.54
C LEU A 168 26.59 1.82 19.31
N PRO A 169 25.68 2.79 19.45
CA PRO A 169 25.07 3.41 18.30
C PRO A 169 26.10 4.36 17.64
N MET A 170 26.18 4.28 16.32
CA MET A 170 27.11 5.06 15.49
C MET A 170 26.37 5.68 14.30
N ASP A 171 26.83 6.86 13.89
CA ASP A 171 26.34 7.51 12.69
C ASP A 171 26.88 6.82 11.43
N THR A 172 25.99 6.51 10.50
CA THR A 172 26.33 5.86 9.22
C THR A 172 25.63 6.55 8.05
N VAL A 173 25.92 6.11 6.83
CA VAL A 173 25.16 6.52 5.64
C VAL A 173 23.68 6.14 5.71
N TYR A 174 23.30 5.20 6.59
CA TYR A 174 21.92 4.77 6.82
C TYR A 174 21.28 5.41 8.06
N GLY A 175 21.89 6.47 8.63
CA GLY A 175 21.48 7.07 9.90
C GLY A 175 22.16 6.41 11.09
N GLU A 176 21.61 6.62 12.29
CA GLU A 176 22.10 6.00 13.52
C GLU A 176 21.84 4.49 13.48
N CYS A 177 22.88 3.70 13.74
CA CYS A 177 22.84 2.23 13.73
C CYS A 177 23.54 1.65 14.96
N ASP A 178 22.89 0.69 15.62
CA ASP A 178 23.53 -0.14 16.64
C ASP A 178 24.65 -1.00 16.03
N SER A 179 25.88 -0.74 16.48
CA SER A 179 27.09 -1.33 15.92
C SER A 179 27.76 -2.22 16.97
N SER A 180 27.87 -3.51 16.68
CA SER A 180 28.61 -4.45 17.54
C SER A 180 30.08 -4.46 17.13
N ILE A 181 30.93 -4.06 18.06
CA ILE A 181 32.37 -3.88 17.89
C ILE A 181 33.08 -4.98 18.68
N GLU A 182 33.97 -5.71 18.01
CA GLU A 182 34.81 -6.75 18.58
C GLU A 182 36.29 -6.43 18.28
N VAL A 183 37.10 -6.24 19.33
CA VAL A 183 38.55 -6.09 19.23
C VAL A 183 39.16 -7.48 19.30
N LYS A 184 39.53 -8.03 18.14
CA LYS A 184 40.03 -9.42 18.01
C LYS A 184 41.46 -9.58 18.49
N SER A 185 42.29 -8.57 18.25
CA SER A 185 43.68 -8.54 18.69
C SER A 185 44.12 -7.12 18.97
N ARG A 186 44.75 -6.91 20.12
CA ARG A 186 45.36 -5.61 20.49
C ARG A 186 46.84 -5.52 20.08
N LYS A 187 47.47 -6.66 19.74
CA LYS A 187 48.84 -6.78 19.20
C LYS A 187 48.96 -8.08 18.40
N SER A 188 49.02 -7.99 17.07
CA SER A 188 49.41 -9.14 16.23
C SER A 188 50.87 -9.57 16.48
N ASN A 189 51.18 -10.87 16.29
CA ASN A 189 52.53 -11.44 16.39
C ASN A 189 53.57 -10.73 15.49
N THR A 190 53.11 -10.01 14.47
CA THR A 190 53.90 -9.07 13.67
C THR A 190 53.51 -7.63 14.00
N GLY A 191 54.02 -7.10 15.12
CA GLY A 191 54.22 -5.67 15.39
C GLY A 191 53.03 -4.72 15.27
N ASN A 192 52.58 -4.16 16.41
CA ASN A 192 51.82 -2.90 16.54
C ASN A 192 50.52 -2.74 15.72
N LEU A 193 49.92 -3.81 15.18
CA LEU A 193 48.62 -3.75 14.52
C LEU A 193 47.52 -4.30 15.44
N ALA A 194 46.42 -3.54 15.56
CA ALA A 194 45.19 -3.94 16.23
C ALA A 194 44.09 -4.26 15.20
N ASP A 195 43.37 -5.35 15.43
CA ASP A 195 42.31 -5.85 14.56
C ASP A 195 40.95 -5.63 15.21
N ILE A 196 40.11 -4.83 14.54
CA ILE A 196 38.77 -4.46 15.00
C ILE A 196 37.75 -4.94 13.97
N GLU A 197 36.70 -5.60 14.43
CA GLU A 197 35.58 -6.00 13.62
C GLU A 197 34.31 -5.26 14.07
N ILE A 198 33.57 -4.71 13.11
CA ILE A 198 32.29 -4.05 13.36
C ILE A 198 31.21 -4.76 12.55
N THR A 199 30.14 -5.18 13.21
CA THR A 199 28.98 -5.83 12.60
C THR A 199 27.71 -5.04 12.85
N ARG A 200 26.85 -4.94 11.83
CA ARG A 200 25.59 -4.20 11.87
C ARG A 200 24.48 -4.97 11.17
N ASN A 201 23.29 -4.93 11.76
CA ASN A 201 22.05 -5.28 11.08
C ASN A 201 21.47 -4.00 10.47
N LEU A 202 21.41 -3.91 9.15
CA LEU A 202 20.98 -2.68 8.49
C LEU A 202 19.48 -2.41 8.65
N LYS A 203 18.67 -3.44 8.93
CA LYS A 203 17.24 -3.28 9.17
C LYS A 203 16.91 -2.46 10.41
N SER A 204 17.81 -2.43 11.40
CA SER A 204 17.60 -1.67 12.65
C SER A 204 18.11 -0.23 12.56
N CYS A 205 18.71 0.17 11.44
CA CYS A 205 19.15 1.54 11.23
C CYS A 205 17.96 2.47 10.95
N GLU A 206 18.03 3.72 11.43
CA GLU A 206 16.94 4.70 11.37
C GLU A 206 16.42 4.96 9.94
N ASN A 207 17.33 5.13 8.97
CA ASN A 207 16.99 5.55 7.60
C ASN A 207 17.17 4.46 6.55
N PHE A 208 17.22 3.18 6.95
CA PHE A 208 17.26 2.05 6.02
C PHE A 208 15.87 1.74 5.46
N ASN A 209 15.37 2.62 4.59
CA ASN A 209 14.06 2.51 3.97
C ASN A 209 14.14 1.94 2.55
N PRO A 210 13.24 1.04 2.15
CA PRO A 210 13.21 0.53 0.78
C PRO A 210 12.91 1.65 -0.21
N ILE A 211 13.71 1.72 -1.29
CA ILE A 211 13.50 2.69 -2.37
C ILE A 211 12.13 2.42 -3.00
N ARG A 212 11.30 3.47 -3.09
CA ARG A 212 9.98 3.40 -3.73
C ARG A 212 10.06 4.10 -5.08
N ASP A 213 9.98 3.31 -6.15
CA ASP A 213 9.72 3.86 -7.47
C ASP A 213 8.25 4.18 -7.69
N TYR A 214 8.00 5.03 -8.70
CA TYR A 214 6.64 5.31 -9.16
C TYR A 214 6.00 4.04 -9.72
N VAL A 215 4.83 3.69 -9.19
CA VAL A 215 4.07 2.51 -9.61
C VAL A 215 2.93 2.92 -10.53
N SER A 216 2.58 2.03 -11.46
CA SER A 216 1.40 2.22 -12.32
C SER A 216 0.12 2.21 -11.46
N PRO A 217 -0.76 3.23 -11.59
CA PRO A 217 -2.11 3.25 -11.02
C PRO A 217 -2.98 2.06 -11.40
N ILE A 218 -2.70 1.36 -12.50
CA ILE A 218 -3.46 0.18 -12.92
C ILE A 218 -2.76 -1.14 -12.58
N ALA A 219 -1.65 -1.12 -11.84
CA ALA A 219 -1.01 -2.34 -11.38
C ALA A 219 -1.91 -3.12 -10.40
N PHE A 220 -2.05 -4.43 -10.61
CA PHE A 220 -2.82 -5.31 -9.73
C PHE A 220 -2.22 -5.43 -8.32
N ILE A 221 -0.88 -5.40 -8.24
CA ILE A 221 -0.13 -5.54 -7.00
C ILE A 221 0.64 -4.25 -6.75
N LYS A 222 0.30 -3.54 -5.67
CA LYS A 222 0.89 -2.24 -5.30
C LYS A 222 1.26 -2.26 -3.82
N GLY A 223 2.21 -1.41 -3.44
CA GLY A 223 2.54 -1.19 -2.02
C GLY A 223 3.25 -2.37 -1.34
N LEU A 224 3.62 -3.41 -2.09
CA LEU A 224 4.38 -4.54 -1.55
C LEU A 224 5.85 -4.21 -1.25
N ASN A 225 6.36 -3.05 -1.66
CA ASN A 225 7.78 -2.69 -1.44
C ASN A 225 8.18 -2.76 0.05
N ALA A 226 7.30 -2.33 0.96
CA ALA A 226 7.55 -2.36 2.41
C ALA A 226 7.46 -3.78 3.02
N PRO A 227 6.42 -4.59 2.77
CA PRO A 227 6.41 -5.96 3.25
C PRO A 227 7.45 -6.86 2.56
N LEU A 228 7.80 -6.62 1.29
CA LEU A 228 8.85 -7.37 0.62
C LEU A 228 10.25 -7.01 1.12
N SER A 229 10.47 -5.79 1.63
CA SER A 229 11.77 -5.45 2.20
C SER A 229 12.07 -6.21 3.49
N THR A 230 11.05 -6.67 4.23
CA THR A 230 11.27 -7.55 5.39
C THR A 230 11.79 -8.93 4.98
N LEU A 231 11.50 -9.34 3.74
CA LEU A 231 11.99 -10.59 3.14
C LEU A 231 13.44 -10.50 2.64
N ILE A 232 14.13 -9.36 2.81
CA ILE A 232 15.54 -9.20 2.44
C ILE A 232 16.37 -9.09 3.71
N SER A 233 17.25 -10.04 4.00
CA SER A 233 18.22 -9.91 5.09
C SER A 233 19.36 -8.98 4.67
N SER A 234 19.66 -7.95 5.46
CA SER A 234 20.65 -6.91 5.13
C SER A 234 21.63 -6.73 6.27
N ASN A 235 22.88 -7.15 6.07
CA ASN A 235 23.93 -7.13 7.10
C ASN A 235 25.21 -6.50 6.56
N GLN A 236 25.93 -5.79 7.42
CA GLN A 236 27.22 -5.19 7.12
C GLN A 236 28.26 -5.70 8.12
N ARG A 237 29.46 -6.01 7.61
CA ARG A 237 30.62 -6.45 8.40
C ARG A 237 31.86 -5.71 7.92
N CYS A 238 32.47 -4.91 8.78
CA CYS A 238 33.69 -4.17 8.50
C CYS A 238 34.86 -4.70 9.33
N HIS A 239 35.97 -5.01 8.68
CA HIS A 239 37.21 -5.40 9.31
C HIS A 239 38.22 -4.26 9.16
N TYR A 240 38.81 -3.82 10.27
CA TYR A 240 39.77 -2.74 10.33
C TYR A 240 41.07 -3.22 10.94
N THR A 241 42.17 -2.83 10.31
CA THR A 241 43.52 -3.01 10.85
C THR A 241 44.10 -1.63 11.13
N VAL A 242 44.43 -1.37 12.39
CA VAL A 242 44.90 -0.06 12.88
C VAL A 242 46.35 -0.17 13.35
N ASP A 243 47.20 0.77 12.92
CA ASP A 243 48.55 0.91 13.46
C ASP A 243 48.51 1.57 14.84
N THR A 244 48.69 0.79 15.90
CA THR A 244 48.67 1.26 17.30
C THR A 244 49.78 2.26 17.65
N LYS A 245 50.89 2.30 16.89
CA LYS A 245 52.00 3.24 17.13
C LYS A 245 51.75 4.57 16.43
N LYS A 246 51.27 4.54 15.19
CA LYS A 246 50.99 5.74 14.39
C LYS A 246 49.55 6.24 14.53
N LYS A 247 48.67 5.44 15.15
CA LYS A 247 47.23 5.63 15.44
C LYS A 247 46.30 5.76 14.23
N HIS A 248 46.77 5.50 13.00
CA HIS A 248 45.97 5.62 11.77
C HIS A 248 45.49 4.25 11.27
N ILE A 249 44.46 4.28 10.41
CA ILE A 249 43.90 3.10 9.76
C ILE A 249 44.89 2.62 8.70
N SER A 250 45.33 1.37 8.78
CA SER A 250 46.20 0.76 7.76
C SER A 250 45.37 0.12 6.65
N GLU A 251 44.31 -0.59 7.02
CA GLU A 251 43.38 -1.21 6.08
C GLU A 251 41.97 -1.21 6.65
N ALA A 252 40.97 -1.00 5.80
CA ALA A 252 39.56 -1.20 6.10
C ALA A 252 38.89 -2.01 4.99
N ILE A 253 38.19 -3.09 5.35
CA ILE A 253 37.44 -3.95 4.42
C ILE A 253 36.01 -4.08 4.95
N CYS A 254 35.07 -3.40 4.31
CA CYS A 254 33.65 -3.48 4.62
C CYS A 254 32.92 -4.35 3.59
N THR A 255 32.22 -5.38 4.06
CA THR A 255 31.36 -6.24 3.25
C THR A 255 29.90 -6.05 3.66
N GLU A 256 29.07 -5.63 2.72
CA GLU A 256 27.64 -5.48 2.89
C GLU A 256 26.90 -6.50 2.01
N LYS A 257 25.90 -7.17 2.58
CA LYS A 257 25.17 -8.25 1.92
C LYS A 257 23.67 -8.05 2.08
N HIS A 258 22.96 -8.09 0.96
CA HIS A 258 21.49 -8.14 0.91
C HIS A 258 21.07 -9.46 0.28
N LEU A 259 20.45 -10.34 1.07
CA LEU A 259 19.99 -11.66 0.63
C LEU A 259 18.46 -11.70 0.63
N PHE A 260 17.87 -12.05 -0.51
CA PHE A 260 16.45 -12.35 -0.58
C PHE A 260 16.18 -13.71 0.08
N LEU A 261 15.40 -13.70 1.17
CA LEU A 261 15.14 -14.87 2.01
C LEU A 261 14.24 -15.93 1.35
N PRO A 262 13.18 -15.57 0.59
CA PRO A 262 12.36 -16.56 -0.09
C PRO A 262 13.20 -17.36 -1.08
N SER A 263 13.09 -18.69 -0.98
CA SER A 263 13.89 -19.63 -1.78
C SER A 263 15.40 -19.58 -1.50
N SER A 264 15.85 -18.97 -0.38
CA SER A 264 17.24 -19.05 0.05
C SER A 264 17.54 -20.40 0.71
N TYR A 265 18.75 -20.92 0.50
CA TYR A 265 19.24 -22.12 1.17
C TYR A 265 20.28 -21.76 2.23
N LYS A 266 20.10 -22.25 3.45
CA LYS A 266 20.98 -22.01 4.61
C LYS A 266 21.32 -20.54 4.87
N SER A 267 20.46 -19.60 4.45
CA SER A 267 20.71 -18.16 4.55
C SER A 267 22.02 -17.70 3.89
N GLN A 268 22.50 -18.44 2.90
CA GLN A 268 23.79 -18.19 2.22
C GLN A 268 23.67 -18.19 0.69
N TYR A 269 22.76 -18.99 0.14
CA TYR A 269 22.57 -19.15 -1.30
C TYR A 269 21.22 -18.59 -1.72
N GLY A 270 21.17 -17.89 -2.84
CA GLY A 270 19.97 -17.22 -3.35
C GLY A 270 20.27 -15.94 -4.10
N MET A 271 19.22 -15.18 -4.43
CA MET A 271 19.36 -13.85 -5.03
C MET A 271 20.02 -12.91 -4.02
N MET A 272 21.20 -12.39 -4.36
CA MET A 272 21.95 -11.53 -3.46
C MET A 272 22.62 -10.35 -4.17
N ALA A 273 22.69 -9.24 -3.43
CA ALA A 273 23.56 -8.12 -3.72
C ALA A 273 24.69 -8.09 -2.69
N LYS A 274 25.94 -7.95 -3.15
CA LYS A 274 27.12 -7.87 -2.29
C LYS A 274 27.94 -6.66 -2.68
N ILE A 275 28.22 -5.81 -1.71
CA ILE A 275 29.11 -4.65 -1.84
C ILE A 275 30.35 -4.91 -1.00
N ILE A 276 31.53 -4.70 -1.58
CA ILE A 276 32.81 -4.78 -0.88
C ILE A 276 33.50 -3.45 -1.07
N GLN A 277 33.82 -2.79 0.04
CA GLN A 277 34.57 -1.55 0.09
C GLN A 277 35.92 -1.82 0.74
N THR A 278 37.00 -1.36 0.13
CA THR A 278 38.38 -1.53 0.60
C THR A 278 39.09 -0.20 0.59
N LEU A 279 39.78 0.09 1.68
CA LEU A 279 40.60 1.30 1.84
C LEU A 279 41.96 0.88 2.38
N LYS A 280 43.03 1.17 1.65
CA LYS A 280 44.40 0.76 2.00
C LYS A 280 45.31 1.97 2.12
N TYR A 281 46.03 2.08 3.23
CA TYR A 281 46.97 3.16 3.47
C TYR A 281 48.19 3.05 2.54
N GLU A 282 48.55 4.16 1.90
CA GLU A 282 49.73 4.25 1.02
C GLU A 282 50.84 5.10 1.66
N ASN A 283 50.56 6.38 1.96
CA ASN A 283 51.59 7.31 2.45
C ASN A 283 51.01 8.49 3.24
N ILE A 284 51.90 9.25 3.90
CA ILE A 284 51.60 10.46 4.66
C ILE A 284 52.46 11.65 4.18
N ALA A 285 51.86 12.84 4.08
CA ALA A 285 52.53 14.10 3.73
C ALA A 285 52.15 15.21 4.74
N ASN A 286 52.86 16.35 4.69
CA ASN A 286 52.57 17.52 5.53
C ASN A 286 51.68 18.53 4.79
N ILE A 287 50.88 19.31 5.53
CA ILE A 287 50.01 20.35 4.96
C ILE A 287 50.11 21.68 5.74
N ASN A 288 49.78 22.78 5.06
CA ASN A 288 49.78 24.14 5.62
C ASN A 288 48.42 24.86 5.54
N ASN A 289 47.33 24.19 5.15
CA ASN A 289 46.03 24.84 4.93
C ASN A 289 45.22 24.98 6.23
N ARG A 290 44.44 26.06 6.38
CA ARG A 290 43.82 26.44 7.68
C ARG A 290 42.34 26.89 7.65
N ASN A 291 41.64 26.91 6.51
CA ASN A 291 40.30 27.52 6.46
C ASN A 291 39.14 26.52 6.36
N MET A 292 38.16 26.67 7.25
CA MET A 292 36.84 26.02 7.23
C MET A 292 35.76 27.10 7.23
N ASP A 293 34.97 27.18 6.17
CA ASP A 293 33.73 27.99 6.08
C ASP A 293 32.78 27.29 5.11
N GLY A 294 31.48 27.28 5.42
CA GLY A 294 30.43 26.70 4.58
C GLY A 294 29.17 26.30 5.36
N ASN A 295 28.10 25.98 4.63
CA ASN A 295 26.89 25.39 5.19
C ASN A 295 27.06 23.88 5.40
N TRP A 296 26.54 23.36 6.51
CA TRP A 296 26.69 21.95 6.86
C TRP A 296 25.51 21.09 6.36
N LYS A 297 25.79 19.81 6.13
CA LYS A 297 24.89 18.69 5.81
C LYS A 297 25.29 17.49 6.67
N ASN A 298 24.43 16.49 6.81
CA ASN A 298 24.71 15.26 7.56
C ASN A 298 25.37 14.16 6.70
N LEU A 299 25.87 13.11 7.36
CA LEU A 299 26.48 11.93 6.73
C LEU A 299 25.48 11.04 5.97
N GLN A 300 24.20 11.18 6.26
CA GLN A 300 23.13 10.29 5.78
C GLN A 300 23.00 10.32 4.25
N PHE A 301 22.72 9.16 3.67
CA PHE A 301 22.46 9.01 2.25
C PHE A 301 21.21 9.80 1.86
N HIS A 302 21.33 10.65 0.84
CA HIS A 302 20.20 11.35 0.27
C HIS A 302 19.80 10.70 -1.04
N SER A 303 18.59 10.15 -1.10
CA SER A 303 18.01 9.68 -2.35
C SER A 303 17.75 10.89 -3.23
N ASP A 304 18.64 11.09 -4.20
CA ASP A 304 18.35 11.98 -5.31
C ASP A 304 17.79 11.12 -6.44
N LYS A 305 16.60 11.47 -6.92
CA LYS A 305 16.13 10.93 -8.18
C LYS A 305 17.04 11.56 -9.20
N ALA A 306 18.15 10.88 -9.55
CA ALA A 306 18.95 11.26 -10.69
C ALA A 306 17.98 11.35 -11.88
N LYS A 307 17.55 12.58 -12.18
CA LYS A 307 16.69 12.87 -13.31
C LYS A 307 17.60 12.62 -14.48
N ILE A 308 17.56 11.40 -15.02
CA ILE A 308 18.02 11.18 -16.38
C ILE A 308 17.15 12.11 -17.19
N LEU A 309 17.70 13.28 -17.52
CA LEU A 309 16.99 14.35 -18.19
C LEU A 309 16.78 13.88 -19.63
N ARG A 310 15.79 13.01 -19.83
CA ARG A 310 15.37 12.65 -21.18
C ARG A 310 14.69 13.87 -21.74
N HIS A 311 15.29 14.42 -22.78
CA HIS A 311 14.72 15.53 -23.52
C HIS A 311 13.37 15.06 -24.09
N GLY A 312 12.37 15.95 -24.15
CA GLY A 312 11.03 15.61 -24.63
C GLY A 312 11.05 14.95 -26.02
N ASP A 313 12.04 15.29 -26.84
CA ASP A 313 12.25 14.73 -28.18
C ASP A 313 12.57 13.23 -28.17
N ALA A 314 13.33 12.75 -27.17
CA ALA A 314 13.63 11.33 -27.03
C ALA A 314 12.36 10.52 -26.68
N VAL A 315 11.47 11.12 -25.90
CA VAL A 315 10.16 10.53 -25.53
C VAL A 315 9.25 10.49 -26.75
N LEU A 316 9.17 11.58 -27.51
CA LEU A 316 8.40 11.63 -28.77
C LEU A 316 8.91 10.62 -29.80
N LYS A 317 10.23 10.50 -29.97
CA LYS A 317 10.84 9.52 -30.87
C LYS A 317 10.48 8.08 -30.50
N SER A 318 10.46 7.76 -29.21
CA SER A 318 10.05 6.44 -28.72
C SER A 318 8.59 6.12 -29.11
N LEU A 319 7.69 7.11 -29.04
CA LEU A 319 6.30 6.96 -29.48
C LEU A 319 6.19 6.77 -31.00
N GLN A 320 6.96 7.53 -31.78
CA GLN A 320 6.99 7.40 -33.24
C GLN A 320 7.50 6.02 -33.67
N GLU A 321 8.51 5.47 -32.99
CA GLU A 321 8.98 4.10 -33.23
C GLU A 321 7.92 3.07 -32.86
N LEU A 322 7.22 3.25 -31.74
CA LEU A 322 6.10 2.38 -31.34
C LEU A 322 4.95 2.37 -32.37
N LYS A 323 4.62 3.53 -32.93
CA LYS A 323 3.56 3.66 -33.95
C LYS A 323 3.89 2.89 -35.23
N LYS A 324 5.18 2.79 -35.59
CA LYS A 324 5.64 2.09 -36.79
C LYS A 324 5.56 0.56 -36.66
N LEU A 325 5.46 0.01 -35.45
CA LEU A 325 5.37 -1.43 -35.23
C LEU A 325 3.91 -1.90 -35.33
N SER A 326 3.61 -2.72 -36.35
CA SER A 326 2.30 -3.38 -36.51
C SER A 326 2.09 -4.46 -35.45
N VAL A 327 0.84 -4.88 -35.22
CA VAL A 327 0.42 -5.81 -34.15
C VAL A 327 0.99 -7.23 -34.32
N SER A 328 1.52 -7.59 -35.50
CA SER A 328 1.99 -8.95 -35.82
C SER A 328 3.51 -9.12 -35.95
N GLN A 329 4.29 -8.05 -36.15
CA GLN A 329 5.75 -8.14 -36.32
C GLN A 329 6.50 -7.60 -35.10
N GLN A 330 7.37 -8.43 -34.51
CA GLN A 330 8.31 -8.05 -33.44
C GLN A 330 7.66 -7.54 -32.13
N ASN A 331 6.57 -8.17 -31.70
CA ASN A 331 5.85 -7.81 -30.45
C ASN A 331 6.74 -7.70 -29.20
N HIS A 332 7.82 -8.49 -29.11
CA HIS A 332 8.80 -8.39 -28.02
C HIS A 332 9.48 -7.00 -27.95
N LYS A 333 9.72 -6.34 -29.09
CA LYS A 333 10.30 -4.98 -29.13
C LYS A 333 9.29 -3.93 -28.69
N ARG A 334 8.01 -4.12 -29.00
CA ARG A 334 6.93 -3.20 -28.67
C ARG A 334 6.77 -3.03 -27.16
N ALA A 335 6.84 -4.12 -26.38
CA ALA A 335 6.81 -4.06 -24.92
C ALA A 335 7.99 -3.26 -24.34
N ASN A 336 9.22 -3.52 -24.81
CA ASN A 336 10.42 -2.79 -24.37
C ASN A 336 10.35 -1.30 -24.75
N LEU A 337 9.93 -0.97 -25.98
CA LEU A 337 9.76 0.42 -26.41
C LEU A 337 8.67 1.14 -25.60
N PHE A 338 7.56 0.46 -25.29
CA PHE A 338 6.51 1.02 -24.44
C PHE A 338 7.01 1.27 -23.02
N TYR A 339 7.77 0.33 -22.45
CA TYR A 339 8.44 0.54 -21.16
C TYR A 339 9.41 1.74 -21.21
N ARG A 340 10.21 1.88 -22.27
CA ARG A 340 11.10 3.05 -22.48
C ARG A 340 10.33 4.36 -22.61
N PHE A 341 9.16 4.33 -23.24
CA PHE A 341 8.28 5.49 -23.38
C PHE A 341 7.70 5.90 -22.02
N VAL A 342 7.12 4.96 -21.26
CA VAL A 342 6.57 5.20 -19.92
C VAL A 342 7.65 5.67 -18.94
N THR A 343 8.83 5.05 -18.93
CA THR A 343 9.97 5.49 -18.09
C THR A 343 10.49 6.86 -18.50
N GLY A 344 10.45 7.19 -19.80
CA GLY A 344 10.71 8.53 -20.30
C GLY A 344 9.72 9.56 -19.75
N LEU A 345 8.41 9.29 -19.81
CA LEU A 345 7.38 10.17 -19.25
C LEU A 345 7.56 10.41 -17.74
N ARG A 346 7.94 9.38 -16.97
CA ARG A 346 8.23 9.49 -15.53
C ARG A 346 9.34 10.49 -15.19
N SER A 347 10.24 10.76 -16.14
CA SER A 347 11.36 11.69 -15.94
C SER A 347 11.04 13.14 -16.28
N LEU A 348 9.89 13.41 -16.92
CA LEU A 348 9.53 14.75 -17.39
C LEU A 348 8.84 15.57 -16.29
N HIS A 349 9.21 16.85 -16.20
CA HIS A 349 8.51 17.83 -15.35
C HIS A 349 7.31 18.43 -16.10
N ASN A 350 6.37 19.04 -15.37
CA ASN A 350 5.17 19.63 -15.96
C ASN A 350 5.48 20.71 -17.03
N SER A 351 6.56 21.47 -16.83
CA SER A 351 7.05 22.48 -17.79
C SER A 351 7.42 21.90 -19.16
N THR A 352 7.79 20.62 -19.22
CA THR A 352 8.15 19.92 -20.47
C THR A 352 7.01 19.00 -20.92
N LEU A 353 6.35 18.31 -19.99
CA LEU A 353 5.28 17.37 -20.28
C LEU A 353 4.04 18.07 -20.83
N GLY A 354 3.61 19.18 -20.22
CA GLY A 354 2.41 19.92 -20.64
C GLY A 354 2.43 20.30 -22.13
N PRO A 355 3.48 20.99 -22.63
CA PRO A 355 3.61 21.31 -24.05
C PRO A 355 3.80 20.09 -24.96
N LEU A 356 4.31 18.98 -24.43
CA LEU A 356 4.56 17.75 -25.20
C LEU A 356 3.29 16.92 -25.41
N VAL A 357 2.37 16.92 -24.44
CA VAL A 357 1.13 16.12 -24.46
C VAL A 357 0.30 16.31 -25.73
N PRO A 358 0.03 17.54 -26.23
CA PRO A 358 -0.70 17.72 -27.48
C PRO A 358 -0.02 17.01 -28.67
N LYS A 359 1.32 17.12 -28.78
CA LYS A 359 2.10 16.45 -29.83
C LYS A 359 2.05 14.92 -29.72
N LEU A 360 2.04 14.38 -28.51
CA LEU A 360 1.91 12.94 -28.26
C LEU A 360 0.52 12.42 -28.68
N ILE A 361 -0.55 13.14 -28.31
CA ILE A 361 -1.93 12.81 -28.69
C ILE A 361 -2.10 12.84 -30.21
N GLU A 362 -1.57 13.86 -30.89
CA GLU A 362 -1.58 13.96 -32.36
C GLU A 362 -0.83 12.79 -33.01
N THR A 363 0.32 12.41 -32.45
CA THR A 363 1.10 11.27 -32.95
C THR A 363 0.33 9.96 -32.80
N SER A 364 -0.17 9.67 -31.59
CA SER A 364 -0.98 8.49 -31.30
C SER A 364 -1.76 8.68 -30.00
N ARG A 365 -3.07 8.99 -30.12
CA ARG A 365 -3.97 9.19 -28.99
C ARG A 365 -4.06 7.96 -28.08
N ALA A 366 -4.26 6.77 -28.65
CA ALA A 366 -4.46 5.54 -27.89
C ALA A 366 -3.22 5.15 -27.05
N ILE A 367 -2.03 5.17 -27.65
CA ILE A 367 -0.78 4.80 -26.95
C ILE A 367 -0.43 5.84 -25.89
N THR A 368 -0.65 7.12 -26.17
CA THR A 368 -0.39 8.21 -25.21
C THR A 368 -1.26 8.10 -23.97
N ILE A 369 -2.57 7.86 -24.14
CA ILE A 369 -3.49 7.65 -23.01
C ILE A 369 -3.04 6.44 -22.17
N GLN A 370 -2.76 5.30 -22.79
CA GLN A 370 -2.29 4.10 -22.09
C GLN A 370 -1.00 4.35 -21.31
N ALA A 371 -0.07 5.12 -21.87
CA ALA A 371 1.22 5.41 -21.23
C ALA A 371 1.09 6.41 -20.07
N LEU A 372 0.27 7.46 -20.21
CA LEU A 372 0.02 8.43 -19.15
C LEU A 372 -0.65 7.78 -17.94
N ILE A 373 -1.61 6.88 -18.17
CA ILE A 373 -2.26 6.10 -17.10
C ILE A 373 -1.24 5.22 -16.36
N GLN A 374 -0.23 4.67 -17.04
CA GLN A 374 0.80 3.81 -16.44
C GLN A 374 2.02 4.55 -15.86
N CYS A 375 2.13 5.85 -16.16
CA CYS A 375 3.28 6.67 -15.80
C CYS A 375 3.47 6.78 -14.29
N GLY A 376 2.41 6.99 -13.52
CA GLY A 376 2.50 6.94 -12.06
C GLY A 376 3.07 8.19 -11.37
N THR A 377 3.41 9.25 -12.11
CA THR A 377 3.86 10.54 -11.54
C THR A 377 2.72 11.53 -11.40
N PRO A 378 2.78 12.48 -10.44
CA PRO A 378 1.78 13.54 -10.31
C PRO A 378 1.58 14.37 -11.57
N GLU A 379 2.67 14.64 -12.32
CA GLU A 379 2.65 15.38 -13.58
C GLU A 379 1.83 14.63 -14.64
N CYS A 380 2.02 13.32 -14.75
CA CYS A 380 1.24 12.48 -15.66
C CYS A 380 -0.24 12.40 -15.26
N PHE A 381 -0.55 12.40 -13.96
CA PHE A 381 -1.93 12.39 -13.47
C PHE A 381 -2.68 13.67 -13.80
N GLY A 382 -2.05 14.83 -13.56
CA GLY A 382 -2.62 16.12 -13.96
C GLY A 382 -2.89 16.17 -15.47
N ALA A 383 -1.92 15.71 -16.28
CA ALA A 383 -2.09 15.66 -17.73
C ALA A 383 -3.25 14.76 -18.16
N ILE A 384 -3.36 13.52 -17.67
CA ILE A 384 -4.44 12.61 -18.08
C ILE A 384 -5.81 13.08 -17.61
N LEU A 385 -5.94 13.57 -16.37
CA LEU A 385 -7.21 14.06 -15.84
C LEU A 385 -7.64 15.36 -16.52
N GLN A 386 -6.70 16.21 -16.94
CA GLN A 386 -7.02 17.35 -17.80
C GLN A 386 -7.54 16.89 -19.17
N ILE A 387 -6.86 15.94 -19.83
CA ILE A 387 -7.29 15.37 -21.12
C ILE A 387 -8.71 14.79 -21.02
N LEU A 388 -9.03 14.09 -19.93
CA LEU A 388 -10.34 13.46 -19.70
C LEU A 388 -11.46 14.48 -19.48
N ARG A 389 -11.16 15.68 -18.95
CA ARG A 389 -12.14 16.77 -18.78
C ARG A 389 -12.36 17.58 -20.05
N THR A 390 -11.30 17.82 -20.83
CA THR A 390 -11.35 18.74 -21.98
C THR A 390 -11.66 18.05 -23.29
N ASN A 391 -11.39 16.75 -23.42
CA ASN A 391 -11.75 15.98 -24.59
C ASN A 391 -13.00 15.15 -24.27
N ASN A 392 -13.91 15.03 -25.22
CA ASN A 392 -15.05 14.10 -25.16
C ASN A 392 -14.53 12.64 -25.16
N ILE A 393 -13.98 12.19 -24.04
CA ILE A 393 -13.60 10.81 -23.79
C ILE A 393 -14.77 10.14 -23.08
N ASP A 394 -14.94 8.84 -23.36
CA ASP A 394 -15.93 8.01 -22.71
C ASP A 394 -15.91 8.20 -21.17
N PRO A 395 -17.04 8.60 -20.55
CA PRO A 395 -17.15 8.76 -19.11
C PRO A 395 -16.68 7.53 -18.32
N LEU A 396 -16.85 6.32 -18.86
CA LEU A 396 -16.38 5.08 -18.24
C LEU A 396 -14.85 5.05 -18.14
N VAL A 397 -14.14 5.54 -19.15
CA VAL A 397 -12.67 5.61 -19.13
C VAL A 397 -12.22 6.65 -18.11
N ALA A 398 -12.91 7.79 -18.02
CA ALA A 398 -12.62 8.81 -17.01
C ALA A 398 -12.82 8.27 -15.58
N ASP A 399 -13.89 7.51 -15.36
CA ASP A 399 -14.20 6.87 -14.08
C ASP A 399 -13.13 5.83 -13.69
N VAL A 400 -12.79 4.90 -14.60
CA VAL A 400 -11.79 3.85 -14.33
C VAL A 400 -10.42 4.47 -14.02
N VAL A 401 -10.00 5.48 -14.79
CA VAL A 401 -8.72 6.16 -14.56
C VAL A 401 -8.73 6.87 -13.22
N THR A 402 -9.76 7.67 -12.93
CA THR A 402 -9.87 8.42 -11.67
C THR A 402 -9.87 7.48 -10.47
N PHE A 403 -10.67 6.40 -10.53
CA PHE A 403 -10.71 5.37 -9.49
C PHE A 403 -9.35 4.72 -9.24
N SER A 404 -8.61 4.39 -10.32
CA SER A 404 -7.30 3.76 -10.23
C SER A 404 -6.25 4.62 -9.48
N LEU A 405 -6.35 5.95 -9.58
CA LEU A 405 -5.48 6.89 -8.88
C LEU A 405 -5.72 6.87 -7.37
N GLY A 406 -6.98 6.73 -6.93
CA GLY A 406 -7.31 6.59 -5.50
C GLY A 406 -6.76 5.31 -4.86
N LEU A 407 -6.45 4.30 -5.68
CA LEU A 407 -5.85 3.06 -5.20
C LEU A 407 -4.34 3.14 -4.98
N LEU A 408 -3.68 4.27 -5.30
CA LEU A 408 -2.24 4.44 -5.07
C LEU A 408 -1.88 4.38 -3.57
N PRO A 409 -0.77 3.71 -3.18
CA PRO A 409 -0.45 3.44 -1.77
C PRO A 409 0.05 4.67 -1.00
N SER A 410 0.55 5.71 -1.67
CA SER A 410 1.11 6.90 -1.02
C SER A 410 0.84 8.14 -1.89
N PRO A 411 -0.40 8.65 -1.91
CA PRO A 411 -0.75 9.84 -2.68
C PRO A 411 -0.04 11.09 -2.13
N CYS A 412 0.20 12.08 -2.99
CA CYS A 412 0.66 13.41 -2.58
C CYS A 412 -0.48 14.44 -2.69
N THR A 413 -0.29 15.63 -2.11
CA THR A 413 -1.29 16.71 -2.14
C THR A 413 -1.74 17.07 -3.55
N LYS A 414 -0.80 17.14 -4.51
CA LYS A 414 -1.12 17.36 -5.93
C LYS A 414 -2.06 16.30 -6.50
N THR A 415 -1.87 15.02 -6.14
CA THR A 415 -2.75 13.94 -6.60
C THR A 415 -4.15 14.07 -6.01
N ILE A 416 -4.25 14.42 -4.72
CA ILE A 416 -5.53 14.66 -4.05
C ILE A 416 -6.28 15.82 -4.72
N ARG A 417 -5.57 16.92 -5.02
CA ARG A 417 -6.14 18.08 -5.72
C ARG A 417 -6.71 17.69 -7.09
N GLU A 418 -5.98 16.93 -7.90
CA GLU A 418 -6.49 16.54 -9.22
C GLU A 418 -7.71 15.60 -9.13
N ILE A 419 -7.74 14.69 -8.16
CA ILE A 419 -8.91 13.83 -7.92
C ILE A 419 -10.10 14.65 -7.43
N LEU A 420 -9.88 15.65 -6.56
CA LEU A 420 -10.92 16.58 -6.12
C LEU A 420 -11.49 17.35 -7.31
N ASN A 421 -10.64 17.92 -8.16
CA ASN A 421 -11.11 18.66 -9.34
C ASN A 421 -11.95 17.77 -10.28
N MET A 422 -11.62 16.48 -10.40
CA MET A 422 -12.43 15.52 -11.15
C MET A 422 -13.77 15.25 -10.47
N ALA A 423 -13.80 15.11 -9.15
CA ALA A 423 -15.02 14.90 -8.38
C ALA A 423 -15.95 16.12 -8.41
N GLU A 424 -15.41 17.34 -8.41
CA GLU A 424 -16.17 18.58 -8.56
C GLU A 424 -16.75 18.73 -9.97
N TYR A 425 -15.98 18.37 -11.00
CA TYR A 425 -16.44 18.42 -12.39
C TYR A 425 -17.48 17.35 -12.71
N HIS A 426 -17.26 16.11 -12.25
CA HIS A 426 -18.13 14.96 -12.49
C HIS A 426 -18.19 14.07 -11.23
N PRO A 427 -19.16 14.30 -10.33
CA PRO A 427 -19.28 13.57 -9.06
C PRO A 427 -19.88 12.18 -9.29
N THR A 428 -19.08 11.29 -9.87
CA THR A 428 -19.43 9.87 -10.08
C THR A 428 -19.09 9.04 -8.86
N ARG A 429 -19.58 7.79 -8.84
CA ARG A 429 -19.18 6.80 -7.84
C ARG A 429 -17.65 6.66 -7.83
N ALA A 430 -17.05 6.55 -9.01
CA ALA A 430 -15.61 6.37 -9.18
C ALA A 430 -14.79 7.53 -8.61
N SER A 431 -15.15 8.78 -8.93
CA SER A 431 -14.39 9.96 -8.48
C SER A 431 -14.49 10.17 -6.97
N LEU A 432 -15.65 9.93 -6.36
CA LEU A 432 -15.84 10.05 -4.91
C LEU A 432 -15.11 8.95 -4.14
N TYR A 433 -15.16 7.68 -4.57
CA TYR A 433 -14.35 6.63 -3.93
C TYR A 433 -12.85 6.90 -4.10
N ALA A 434 -12.41 7.38 -5.27
CA ALA A 434 -11.00 7.73 -5.50
C ALA A 434 -10.50 8.78 -4.51
N LEU A 435 -11.33 9.80 -4.26
CA LEU A 435 -11.02 10.88 -3.33
C LEU A 435 -10.87 10.35 -1.91
N SER A 436 -11.82 9.53 -1.46
CA SER A 436 -11.80 8.97 -0.11
C SER A 436 -10.62 8.04 0.14
N HIS A 437 -10.33 7.14 -0.79
CA HIS A 437 -9.18 6.24 -0.72
C HIS A 437 -7.86 7.03 -0.67
N SER A 438 -7.77 8.13 -1.42
CA SER A 438 -6.58 9.00 -1.41
C SER A 438 -6.39 9.70 -0.06
N VAL A 439 -7.47 10.26 0.49
CA VAL A 439 -7.45 10.97 1.78
C VAL A 439 -7.06 10.02 2.92
N LYS A 440 -7.66 8.83 2.99
CA LYS A 440 -7.33 7.81 4.00
C LYS A 440 -5.84 7.44 4.01
N LYS A 441 -5.24 7.31 2.83
CA LYS A 441 -3.83 6.91 2.68
C LYS A 441 -2.86 8.06 2.93
N TYR A 442 -3.35 9.30 2.87
CA TYR A 442 -2.56 10.49 3.16
C TYR A 442 -2.47 10.71 4.68
N LYS A 443 -1.53 10.00 5.32
CA LYS A 443 -1.30 10.04 6.78
C LYS A 443 -0.44 11.23 7.24
N LYS A 444 -0.52 12.38 6.57
CA LYS A 444 0.28 13.58 6.89
C LYS A 444 -0.57 14.64 7.61
N ILE A 445 0.10 15.69 8.07
CA ILE A 445 -0.45 16.92 8.67
C ILE A 445 -1.62 17.46 7.83
N ILE A 446 -2.55 18.15 8.48
CA ILE A 446 -3.65 18.89 7.83
C ILE A 446 -3.06 19.81 6.75
N THR A 447 -3.62 19.75 5.54
CA THR A 447 -3.19 20.55 4.39
C THR A 447 -4.40 21.26 3.77
N PRO A 448 -4.20 22.39 3.07
CA PRO A 448 -5.29 23.11 2.42
C PRO A 448 -6.12 22.23 1.48
N GLU A 449 -5.47 21.31 0.75
CA GLU A 449 -6.15 20.36 -0.13
C GLU A 449 -7.14 19.47 0.63
N LEU A 450 -6.82 19.03 1.85
CA LEU A 450 -7.73 18.23 2.66
C LEU A 450 -8.89 19.08 3.22
N THR A 451 -8.65 20.35 3.53
CA THR A 451 -9.70 21.30 3.93
C THR A 451 -10.71 21.48 2.81
N ASP A 452 -10.25 21.62 1.56
CA ASP A 452 -11.13 21.76 0.41
C ASP A 452 -11.95 20.48 0.18
N VAL A 453 -11.33 19.30 0.35
CA VAL A 453 -12.08 18.02 0.33
C VAL A 453 -13.15 17.98 1.41
N ALA A 454 -12.84 18.42 2.63
CA ALA A 454 -13.81 18.44 3.72
C ALA A 454 -14.99 19.36 3.41
N ASN A 455 -14.71 20.54 2.84
CA ASN A 455 -15.74 21.49 2.44
C ASN A 455 -16.63 20.93 1.32
N PHE A 456 -16.03 20.32 0.29
CA PHE A 456 -16.76 19.66 -0.79
C PHE A 456 -17.64 18.52 -0.30
N VAL A 457 -17.12 17.62 0.56
CA VAL A 457 -17.92 16.53 1.13
C VAL A 457 -19.06 17.07 2.00
N THR A 458 -18.81 18.14 2.77
CA THR A 458 -19.84 18.76 3.61
C THR A 458 -20.98 19.34 2.78
N SER A 459 -20.67 19.98 1.64
CA SER A 459 -21.71 20.55 0.77
C SER A 459 -22.62 19.47 0.18
N LEU A 460 -22.10 18.27 -0.10
CA LEU A 460 -22.88 17.14 -0.63
C LEU A 460 -23.83 16.49 0.39
N ILE A 461 -23.52 16.55 1.69
CA ILE A 461 -24.39 15.99 2.75
C ILE A 461 -25.59 16.91 3.00
N SER A 462 -25.43 18.24 2.83
CA SER A 462 -26.47 19.25 3.11
C SER A 462 -27.01 19.17 4.55
N ASN A 463 -27.86 20.12 4.97
CA ASN A 463 -28.47 20.06 6.30
C ASN A 463 -29.53 18.94 6.34
N GLU A 464 -29.53 18.14 7.41
CA GLU A 464 -30.44 17.00 7.63
C GLU A 464 -30.46 15.91 6.54
N CYS A 465 -29.45 15.86 5.66
CA CYS A 465 -29.40 14.95 4.50
C CYS A 465 -30.59 15.09 3.53
N SER A 466 -31.07 16.33 3.36
CA SER A 466 -32.23 16.68 2.51
C SER A 466 -31.90 16.89 1.01
N GLY A 467 -30.65 16.66 0.60
CA GLY A 467 -30.19 16.84 -0.78
C GLY A 467 -30.63 15.72 -1.74
N ASN A 468 -29.92 15.59 -2.86
CA ASN A 468 -30.13 14.48 -3.79
C ASN A 468 -29.88 13.14 -3.08
N GLU A 469 -30.92 12.33 -2.91
CA GLU A 469 -30.88 11.10 -2.12
C GLU A 469 -29.77 10.13 -2.56
N ASP A 470 -29.58 9.93 -3.87
CA ASP A 470 -28.55 9.03 -4.41
C ASP A 470 -27.13 9.56 -4.18
N LEU A 471 -26.92 10.87 -4.36
CA LEU A 471 -25.63 11.52 -4.16
C LEU A 471 -25.27 11.63 -2.68
N THR A 472 -26.24 11.95 -1.82
CA THR A 472 -26.09 11.99 -0.37
C THR A 472 -25.81 10.60 0.17
N TYR A 473 -26.55 9.57 -0.26
CA TYR A 473 -26.28 8.17 0.10
C TYR A 473 -24.87 7.75 -0.31
N LEU A 474 -24.46 8.05 -1.56
CA LEU A 474 -23.12 7.76 -2.06
C LEU A 474 -22.04 8.48 -1.23
N THR A 475 -22.25 9.76 -0.91
CA THR A 475 -21.31 10.55 -0.11
C THR A 475 -21.13 9.95 1.29
N LEU A 476 -22.22 9.63 1.98
CA LEU A 476 -22.19 8.98 3.29
C LEU A 476 -21.49 7.62 3.23
N ARG A 477 -21.78 6.85 2.18
CA ARG A 477 -21.15 5.55 1.94
C ARG A 477 -19.65 5.69 1.73
N VAL A 478 -19.21 6.67 0.95
CA VAL A 478 -17.80 6.97 0.71
C VAL A 478 -17.09 7.41 2.01
N ILE A 479 -17.74 8.20 2.87
CA ILE A 479 -17.20 8.54 4.21
C ILE A 479 -17.04 7.28 5.07
N ALA A 480 -18.08 6.44 5.12
CA ALA A 480 -18.13 5.21 5.91
C ALA A 480 -17.12 4.15 5.47
N ILE A 481 -16.88 4.06 4.16
CA ILE A 481 -16.19 2.92 3.56
C ILE A 481 -14.76 3.29 3.18
N GLY A 482 -14.56 4.47 2.57
CA GLY A 482 -13.22 4.95 2.23
C GLY A 482 -12.44 5.46 3.45
N ASN A 483 -12.99 5.36 4.67
CA ASN A 483 -12.34 5.68 5.94
C ASN A 483 -11.75 7.09 6.03
N MET A 484 -12.26 8.04 5.25
CA MET A 484 -11.86 9.45 5.38
C MET A 484 -12.48 10.13 6.61
N GLY A 485 -13.42 9.48 7.30
CA GLY A 485 -14.14 10.02 8.46
C GLY A 485 -13.24 10.65 9.54
N ASN A 486 -12.24 9.92 10.04
CA ASN A 486 -11.31 10.44 11.05
C ASN A 486 -10.51 11.66 10.54
N VAL A 487 -10.08 11.64 9.27
CA VAL A 487 -9.36 12.78 8.68
C VAL A 487 -10.29 13.99 8.57
N LEU A 488 -11.52 13.79 8.13
CA LEU A 488 -12.52 14.85 8.00
C LEU A 488 -12.92 15.44 9.35
N GLU A 489 -13.07 14.62 10.39
CA GLU A 489 -13.41 15.08 11.74
C GLU A 489 -12.36 16.03 12.31
N ASN A 490 -11.07 15.68 12.17
CA ASN A 490 -9.97 16.49 12.67
C ASN A 490 -9.85 17.84 11.95
N ILE A 491 -10.36 17.94 10.72
CA ILE A 491 -10.28 19.15 9.88
C ILE A 491 -11.53 20.01 10.02
N ASN A 492 -12.71 19.39 10.02
CA ASN A 492 -14.00 20.07 10.04
C ASN A 492 -14.98 19.32 10.96
N PRO A 493 -15.15 19.77 12.22
CA PRO A 493 -16.04 19.11 13.18
C PRO A 493 -17.52 19.17 12.76
N ASN A 494 -17.89 20.06 11.83
CA ASN A 494 -19.27 20.15 11.32
C ASN A 494 -19.70 18.88 10.60
N VAL A 495 -18.78 18.14 9.95
CA VAL A 495 -19.10 16.87 9.28
C VAL A 495 -19.76 15.91 10.27
N LYS A 496 -19.18 15.79 11.47
CA LYS A 496 -19.70 14.93 12.54
C LYS A 496 -21.08 15.40 13.03
N GLN A 497 -21.27 16.71 13.14
CA GLN A 497 -22.56 17.29 13.53
C GLN A 497 -23.65 17.04 12.47
N SER A 498 -23.35 17.21 11.19
CA SER A 498 -24.27 16.92 10.08
C SER A 498 -24.68 15.44 10.07
N LEU A 499 -23.73 14.51 10.29
CA LEU A 499 -24.05 13.09 10.41
C LEU A 499 -25.02 12.79 11.56
N LYS A 500 -24.85 13.44 12.72
CA LYS A 500 -25.78 13.31 13.86
C LYS A 500 -27.19 13.79 13.52
N GLN A 501 -27.29 14.90 12.80
CA GLN A 501 -28.57 15.43 12.34
C GLN A 501 -29.23 14.47 11.33
N CYS A 502 -28.47 13.93 10.39
CA CYS A 502 -28.99 12.96 9.42
C CYS A 502 -29.57 11.70 10.07
N ILE A 503 -28.96 11.19 11.15
CA ILE A 503 -29.45 9.99 11.86
C ILE A 503 -30.82 10.22 12.52
N ARG A 504 -31.11 11.47 12.91
CA ARG A 504 -32.34 11.89 13.59
C ARG A 504 -33.36 12.54 12.64
N SER A 505 -32.97 12.76 11.39
CA SER A 505 -33.80 13.44 10.41
C SER A 505 -35.05 12.62 10.10
N ASN A 506 -36.20 13.29 10.12
CA ASN A 506 -37.46 12.71 9.67
C ASN A 506 -37.64 12.82 8.14
N VAL A 507 -36.76 13.58 7.48
CA VAL A 507 -36.76 13.82 6.03
C VAL A 507 -35.88 12.79 5.30
N ALA A 508 -34.77 12.39 5.92
CA ALA A 508 -33.83 11.43 5.34
C ALA A 508 -34.44 10.01 5.29
N SER A 509 -34.26 9.32 4.17
CA SER A 509 -34.69 7.93 4.02
C SER A 509 -33.92 6.99 4.97
N LEU A 510 -34.51 5.82 5.24
CA LEU A 510 -33.90 4.83 6.13
C LEU A 510 -32.50 4.39 5.66
N ASP A 511 -32.28 4.31 4.34
CA ASP A 511 -30.99 3.94 3.75
C ASP A 511 -29.92 5.02 4.02
N ILE A 512 -30.29 6.31 3.91
CA ILE A 512 -29.42 7.45 4.26
C ILE A 512 -29.11 7.43 5.76
N GLN A 513 -30.11 7.24 6.62
CA GLN A 513 -29.89 7.16 8.07
C GLN A 513 -28.94 6.01 8.43
N LYS A 514 -29.11 4.82 7.82
CA LYS A 514 -28.21 3.67 7.99
C LYS A 514 -26.79 4.02 7.52
N ALA A 515 -26.64 4.66 6.36
CA ALA A 515 -25.34 5.07 5.84
C ALA A 515 -24.64 6.10 6.75
N ALA A 516 -25.38 7.03 7.34
CA ALA A 516 -24.85 8.00 8.31
C ALA A 516 -24.35 7.32 9.59
N VAL A 517 -25.07 6.31 10.10
CA VAL A 517 -24.59 5.48 11.23
C VAL A 517 -23.28 4.76 10.87
N GLN A 518 -23.18 4.20 9.66
CA GLN A 518 -21.94 3.56 9.20
C GLN A 518 -20.80 4.57 8.98
N ALA A 519 -21.10 5.82 8.61
CA ALA A 519 -20.11 6.89 8.45
C ALA A 519 -19.45 7.27 9.78
N LEU A 520 -20.27 7.42 10.85
CA LEU A 520 -19.76 7.70 12.20
C LEU A 520 -18.84 6.58 12.73
N ARG A 521 -18.98 5.33 12.26
CA ARG A 521 -18.11 4.21 12.64
C ARG A 521 -16.62 4.45 12.40
N LYS A 522 -16.25 5.38 11.53
CA LYS A 522 -14.86 5.63 11.12
C LYS A 522 -14.29 6.93 11.69
N MET A 523 -14.95 7.50 12.71
CA MET A 523 -14.59 8.71 13.45
C MET A 523 -14.24 8.37 14.90
N ASP A 524 -13.64 9.28 15.67
CA ASP A 524 -13.28 9.04 17.07
C ASP A 524 -14.53 9.10 17.97
N LEU A 525 -14.86 7.98 18.61
CA LEU A 525 -16.14 7.76 19.31
C LEU A 525 -16.03 8.01 20.83
N ASN A 526 -15.67 9.22 21.26
CA ASN A 526 -15.55 9.50 22.70
C ASN A 526 -16.92 9.72 23.41
N ASP A 527 -17.87 10.45 22.80
CA ASP A 527 -19.21 10.72 23.38
C ASP A 527 -20.39 9.98 22.68
N GLU A 528 -20.12 9.32 21.55
CA GLU A 528 -21.14 8.83 20.59
C GLU A 528 -21.48 7.35 20.70
N VAL A 529 -20.69 6.58 21.46
CA VAL A 529 -21.04 5.21 21.87
C VAL A 529 -22.40 5.20 22.59
N LYS A 530 -22.68 6.21 23.42
CA LYS A 530 -23.98 6.36 24.10
C LYS A 530 -25.13 6.51 23.11
N GLN A 531 -24.95 7.30 22.04
CA GLN A 531 -25.99 7.51 21.03
C GLN A 531 -26.23 6.24 20.20
N THR A 532 -25.17 5.51 19.85
CA THR A 532 -25.28 4.23 19.15
C THR A 532 -25.97 3.16 20.01
N ILE A 533 -25.67 3.11 21.32
CA ILE A 533 -26.39 2.26 22.28
C ILE A 533 -27.88 2.62 22.33
N LEU A 534 -28.25 3.91 22.27
CA LEU A 534 -29.65 4.32 22.24
C LEU A 534 -30.37 3.82 20.99
N VAL A 535 -29.72 3.86 19.81
CA VAL A 535 -30.29 3.29 18.58
C VAL A 535 -30.46 1.77 18.69
N PHE A 536 -29.50 1.06 19.29
CA PHE A 536 -29.64 -0.39 19.52
C PHE A 536 -30.73 -0.71 20.56
N GLN A 537 -30.88 0.11 21.59
CA GLN A 537 -31.85 -0.07 22.68
C GLN A 537 -33.29 0.26 22.26
N ASP A 538 -33.47 1.16 21.28
CA ASP A 538 -34.78 1.59 20.81
C ASP A 538 -35.51 0.47 20.05
N ALA A 539 -36.51 -0.13 20.70
CA ALA A 539 -37.33 -1.19 20.14
C ALA A 539 -38.26 -0.73 19.00
N SER A 540 -38.48 0.58 18.84
CA SER A 540 -39.27 1.14 17.73
C SER A 540 -38.48 1.28 16.43
N SER A 541 -37.15 1.26 16.51
CA SER A 541 -36.27 1.30 15.34
C SER A 541 -36.29 -0.03 14.57
N PRO A 542 -36.23 -0.01 13.22
CA PRO A 542 -36.17 -1.22 12.40
C PRO A 542 -35.00 -2.15 12.78
N ALA A 543 -35.21 -3.47 12.70
CA ALA A 543 -34.22 -4.48 13.09
C ALA A 543 -32.85 -4.27 12.43
N ASP A 544 -32.82 -3.96 11.13
CA ASP A 544 -31.58 -3.72 10.38
C ASP A 544 -30.79 -2.51 10.92
N LYS A 545 -31.49 -1.44 11.32
CA LYS A 545 -30.86 -0.23 11.90
C LYS A 545 -30.23 -0.57 13.25
N ARG A 546 -30.91 -1.39 14.04
CA ARG A 546 -30.43 -1.86 15.35
C ARG A 546 -29.24 -2.81 15.22
N LEU A 547 -29.26 -3.73 14.26
CA LEU A 547 -28.14 -4.65 14.00
C LEU A 547 -26.91 -3.95 13.44
N ALA A 548 -27.10 -2.95 12.58
CA ALA A 548 -26.00 -2.07 12.15
C ALA A 548 -25.35 -1.35 13.33
N ALA A 549 -26.16 -0.81 14.27
CA ALA A 549 -25.67 -0.20 15.50
C ALA A 549 -24.94 -1.21 16.40
N TYR A 550 -25.43 -2.44 16.52
CA TYR A 550 -24.75 -3.51 17.25
C TYR A 550 -23.37 -3.84 16.68
N LEU A 551 -23.26 -4.08 15.36
CA LEU A 551 -21.97 -4.36 14.70
C LEU A 551 -20.98 -3.20 14.81
N LEU A 552 -21.48 -1.97 14.94
CA LEU A 552 -20.68 -0.79 15.27
C LEU A 552 -20.13 -0.88 16.70
N LEU A 553 -20.97 -1.17 17.69
CA LEU A 553 -20.55 -1.33 19.10
C LEU A 553 -19.53 -2.44 19.29
N MET A 554 -19.70 -3.58 18.60
CA MET A 554 -18.79 -4.73 18.71
C MET A 554 -17.37 -4.46 18.19
N LYS A 555 -17.16 -3.38 17.42
CA LYS A 555 -15.83 -3.01 16.88
C LYS A 555 -14.98 -2.22 17.89
N HIS A 556 -15.60 -1.57 18.86
CA HIS A 556 -14.93 -0.76 19.88
C HIS A 556 -15.30 -1.31 21.26
N PRO A 557 -14.55 -2.30 21.78
CA PRO A 557 -14.84 -2.92 23.06
C PRO A 557 -14.50 -1.97 24.23
N SER A 558 -15.32 -0.94 24.43
CA SER A 558 -15.48 -0.27 25.73
C SER A 558 -16.28 -1.19 26.68
N ASN A 559 -16.28 -0.90 27.97
CA ASN A 559 -16.82 -1.74 29.06
C ASN A 559 -18.35 -2.01 29.03
N ASP A 560 -18.99 -1.97 27.85
CA ASP A 560 -20.45 -1.96 27.66
C ASP A 560 -21.04 -3.31 27.24
N PHE A 561 -20.23 -4.39 27.16
CA PHE A 561 -20.73 -5.73 26.80
C PHE A 561 -21.88 -6.20 27.68
N ALA A 562 -21.80 -5.97 29.00
CA ALA A 562 -22.88 -6.30 29.93
C ALA A 562 -24.21 -5.58 29.58
N ARG A 563 -24.13 -4.35 29.07
CA ARG A 563 -25.30 -3.58 28.63
C ARG A 563 -25.88 -4.12 27.33
N ILE A 564 -25.04 -4.49 26.37
CA ILE A 564 -25.45 -5.14 25.10
C ILE A 564 -26.16 -6.47 25.40
N ILE A 565 -25.59 -7.29 26.28
CA ILE A 565 -26.17 -8.57 26.72
C ILE A 565 -27.55 -8.33 27.35
N LYS A 566 -27.65 -7.38 28.28
CA LYS A 566 -28.93 -7.04 28.94
C LYS A 566 -30.00 -6.54 27.98
N ILE A 567 -29.63 -5.71 27.00
CA ILE A 567 -30.56 -5.23 25.96
C ILE A 567 -31.04 -6.41 25.11
N THR A 568 -30.13 -7.28 24.68
CA THR A 568 -30.43 -8.45 23.84
C THR A 568 -31.38 -9.42 24.53
N LEU A 569 -31.14 -9.73 25.81
CA LEU A 569 -32.00 -10.63 26.59
C LEU A 569 -33.43 -10.11 26.76
N ARG A 570 -33.62 -8.78 26.73
CA ARG A 570 -34.92 -8.11 26.90
C ARG A 570 -35.60 -7.75 25.58
N ASP A 571 -34.92 -7.96 24.44
CA ASP A 571 -35.46 -7.61 23.14
C ASP A 571 -36.74 -8.41 22.84
N LYS A 572 -37.63 -7.87 22.01
CA LYS A 572 -38.80 -8.61 21.53
C LYS A 572 -38.61 -9.12 20.11
N ASN A 573 -37.65 -8.56 19.37
CA ASN A 573 -37.37 -8.96 18.00
C ASN A 573 -36.45 -10.19 17.97
N GLU A 574 -36.99 -11.31 17.51
CA GLU A 574 -36.26 -12.58 17.44
C GLU A 574 -35.12 -12.56 16.41
N GLN A 575 -35.21 -11.74 15.35
CA GLN A 575 -34.13 -11.57 14.38
C GLN A 575 -32.90 -10.91 15.02
N VAL A 576 -33.13 -9.88 15.83
CA VAL A 576 -32.05 -9.18 16.55
C VAL A 576 -31.40 -10.11 17.56
N LYS A 577 -32.20 -10.82 18.37
CA LYS A 577 -31.68 -11.80 19.35
C LYS A 577 -30.81 -12.87 18.70
N ASN A 578 -31.30 -13.49 17.63
CA ASN A 578 -30.62 -14.62 17.02
C ASN A 578 -29.28 -14.20 16.39
N PHE A 579 -29.24 -13.03 15.75
CA PHE A 579 -28.00 -12.50 15.19
C PHE A 579 -26.98 -12.21 16.29
N VAL A 580 -27.38 -11.48 17.34
CA VAL A 580 -26.46 -11.12 18.43
C VAL A 580 -25.96 -12.37 19.17
N ALA A 581 -26.85 -13.32 19.46
CA ALA A 581 -26.47 -14.58 20.11
C ALA A 581 -25.49 -15.40 19.26
N SER A 582 -25.74 -15.54 17.96
CA SER A 582 -24.84 -16.28 17.06
C SER A 582 -23.48 -15.58 16.87
N HIS A 583 -23.45 -14.25 16.77
CA HIS A 583 -22.21 -13.49 16.65
C HIS A 583 -21.36 -13.61 17.92
N ILE A 584 -21.97 -13.50 19.11
CA ILE A 584 -21.27 -13.66 20.39
C ILE A 584 -20.78 -15.11 20.56
N ALA A 585 -21.59 -16.11 20.22
CA ALA A 585 -21.19 -17.51 20.27
C ALA A 585 -19.99 -17.77 19.37
N ASN A 586 -20.02 -17.24 18.14
CA ASN A 586 -18.90 -17.36 17.21
C ASN A 586 -17.65 -16.71 17.79
N ILE A 587 -17.71 -15.46 18.28
CA ILE A 587 -16.57 -14.75 18.91
C ILE A 587 -15.92 -15.59 20.03
N LEU A 588 -16.74 -16.24 20.86
CA LEU A 588 -16.26 -17.09 21.96
C LEU A 588 -15.61 -18.39 21.49
N ASP A 589 -16.04 -18.93 20.34
CA ASP A 589 -15.50 -20.16 19.74
C ASP A 589 -14.26 -19.89 18.87
N THR A 590 -13.95 -18.62 18.61
CA THR A 590 -12.79 -18.24 17.78
C THR A 590 -11.47 -18.45 18.50
N THR A 591 -10.45 -18.81 17.73
CA THR A 591 -9.04 -18.71 18.11
C THR A 591 -8.44 -17.34 17.71
N ASP A 592 -9.22 -16.25 17.72
CA ASP A 592 -8.87 -14.98 17.06
C ASP A 592 -7.81 -14.13 17.79
N PHE A 593 -7.33 -13.11 17.07
CA PHE A 593 -6.12 -12.31 17.32
C PHE A 593 -6.17 -11.28 18.47
N TYR A 594 -7.25 -11.19 19.25
CA TYR A 594 -7.47 -10.12 20.22
C TYR A 594 -8.04 -10.64 21.55
N ASN A 595 -7.82 -9.90 22.64
CA ASN A 595 -8.33 -10.21 23.99
C ASN A 595 -9.87 -10.05 24.15
N GLU A 596 -10.63 -9.99 23.04
CA GLU A 596 -12.09 -9.81 23.03
C GLU A 596 -12.86 -10.97 23.68
N PRO A 597 -12.50 -12.26 23.46
CA PRO A 597 -13.20 -13.38 24.09
C PRO A 597 -13.19 -13.32 25.62
N ILE A 598 -12.07 -12.88 26.21
CA ILE A 598 -11.89 -12.77 27.67
C ILE A 598 -12.87 -11.77 28.28
N LYS A 599 -13.00 -10.57 27.68
CA LYS A 599 -13.90 -9.51 28.17
C LYS A 599 -15.38 -9.89 28.03
N ILE A 600 -15.74 -10.58 26.95
CA ILE A 600 -17.12 -11.04 26.72
C ILE A 600 -17.47 -12.16 27.71
N GLN A 601 -16.53 -13.08 27.94
CA GLN A 601 -16.70 -14.16 28.92
C GLN A 601 -16.85 -13.62 30.35
N GLU A 602 -16.13 -12.56 30.71
CA GLU A 602 -16.36 -11.82 31.96
C GLU A 602 -17.74 -11.17 32.03
N ALA A 603 -18.19 -10.53 30.94
CA ALA A 603 -19.51 -9.89 30.88
C ALA A 603 -20.69 -10.89 30.90
N LEU A 604 -20.44 -12.15 30.55
CA LEU A 604 -21.42 -13.26 30.59
C LEU A 604 -21.47 -13.98 31.94
N LYS A 605 -20.59 -13.66 32.91
CA LYS A 605 -20.65 -14.24 34.26
C LYS A 605 -21.98 -13.87 34.94
N GLY A 606 -22.94 -14.80 34.92
CA GLY A 606 -24.29 -14.63 35.46
C GLY A 606 -25.41 -14.44 34.43
N SER A 607 -25.14 -14.61 33.13
CA SER A 607 -26.17 -14.55 32.07
C SER A 607 -25.85 -15.53 30.94
N GLN A 608 -26.86 -16.29 30.48
CA GLN A 608 -26.72 -17.21 29.35
C GLN A 608 -27.38 -16.63 28.10
N MET A 609 -26.67 -16.67 26.97
CA MET A 609 -27.23 -16.25 25.68
C MET A 609 -28.34 -17.21 25.22
N PRO A 610 -29.36 -16.72 24.48
CA PRO A 610 -30.39 -17.57 23.91
C PRO A 610 -29.81 -18.61 22.95
N THR A 611 -30.44 -19.79 22.88
CA THR A 611 -30.10 -20.82 21.89
C THR A 611 -30.36 -20.32 20.47
N VAL A 612 -29.37 -20.46 19.60
CA VAL A 612 -29.46 -20.03 18.20
C VAL A 612 -30.47 -20.90 17.45
N LYS A 613 -31.45 -20.26 16.81
CA LYS A 613 -32.54 -20.87 16.04
C LYS A 613 -32.13 -21.18 14.60
N ASP A 614 -33.03 -21.84 13.85
CA ASP A 614 -32.80 -22.29 12.47
C ASP A 614 -32.41 -21.12 11.55
N PHE A 615 -31.33 -21.32 10.80
CA PHE A 615 -30.74 -20.33 9.92
C PHE A 615 -31.59 -19.98 8.70
N ARG A 616 -32.53 -20.84 8.32
CA ARG A 616 -33.40 -20.63 7.15
C ARG A 616 -34.44 -19.53 7.38
N ARG A 617 -34.64 -19.11 8.63
CA ARG A 617 -35.70 -18.16 9.02
C ARG A 617 -35.20 -17.02 9.89
N PHE A 618 -34.02 -17.14 10.50
CA PHE A 618 -33.52 -16.16 11.46
C PHE A 618 -32.12 -15.65 11.11
N SER A 619 -31.91 -14.35 11.35
CA SER A 619 -30.62 -13.67 11.18
C SER A 619 -29.51 -14.36 11.95
N ARG A 620 -28.35 -14.55 11.30
CA ARG A 620 -27.23 -15.32 11.86
C ARG A 620 -25.89 -14.82 11.35
N ASN A 621 -24.89 -14.82 12.24
CA ASN A 621 -23.49 -14.69 11.91
C ASN A 621 -22.84 -16.09 11.85
N TYR A 622 -21.89 -16.25 10.93
CA TYR A 622 -21.06 -17.42 10.74
C TYR A 622 -19.61 -17.00 10.78
N GLN A 623 -18.78 -17.80 11.45
CA GLN A 623 -17.34 -17.61 11.42
C GLN A 623 -16.65 -18.96 11.42
N VAL A 624 -15.66 -19.11 10.54
CA VAL A 624 -14.75 -20.25 10.51
C VAL A 624 -13.34 -19.72 10.39
N SER A 625 -12.44 -20.15 11.28
CA SER A 625 -11.02 -19.84 11.20
C SER A 625 -10.19 -21.11 11.20
N LYS A 626 -9.14 -21.15 10.37
CA LYS A 626 -8.21 -22.27 10.30
C LYS A 626 -6.77 -21.75 10.34
N MET A 627 -5.97 -22.35 11.22
CA MET A 627 -4.54 -22.11 11.30
C MET A 627 -3.78 -23.27 10.65
N VAL A 628 -2.79 -22.95 9.83
CA VAL A 628 -1.93 -23.90 9.13
C VAL A 628 -0.49 -23.53 9.42
N THR A 629 0.25 -24.45 10.04
CA THR A 629 1.70 -24.35 10.22
C THR A 629 2.40 -25.04 9.05
N VAL A 630 3.53 -24.50 8.59
CA VAL A 630 4.26 -25.05 7.44
C VAL A 630 5.70 -25.35 7.88
N PRO A 631 6.27 -26.55 7.65
CA PRO A 631 7.52 -26.98 8.30
C PRO A 631 8.75 -26.10 8.06
N TRP A 632 8.80 -25.41 6.92
CA TRP A 632 9.88 -24.55 6.44
C TRP A 632 9.75 -23.07 6.86
N PHE A 633 8.76 -22.70 7.67
CA PHE A 633 8.54 -21.34 8.13
C PHE A 633 8.06 -21.32 9.58
N GLU A 634 8.65 -20.48 10.43
CA GLU A 634 8.29 -20.45 11.87
C GLU A 634 6.88 -19.87 12.11
N ASP A 635 6.42 -18.93 11.28
CA ASP A 635 5.10 -18.33 11.44
C ASP A 635 3.98 -19.20 10.84
N SER A 636 2.86 -19.30 11.57
CA SER A 636 1.63 -19.92 11.09
C SER A 636 0.84 -19.01 10.14
N PHE A 637 0.15 -19.63 9.19
CA PHE A 637 -0.84 -18.98 8.34
C PHE A 637 -2.22 -19.14 8.96
N THR A 638 -3.00 -18.08 9.00
CA THR A 638 -4.38 -18.16 9.50
C THR A 638 -5.32 -17.57 8.48
N ALA A 639 -6.33 -18.34 8.08
CA ALA A 639 -7.43 -17.89 7.24
C ALA A 639 -8.72 -17.86 8.06
N LYS A 640 -9.48 -16.77 7.95
CA LYS A 640 -10.79 -16.57 8.58
C LYS A 640 -11.81 -16.24 7.50
N LEU A 641 -12.93 -16.95 7.52
CA LEU A 641 -14.11 -16.71 6.71
C LEU A 641 -15.25 -16.30 7.65
N GLU A 642 -15.89 -15.17 7.37
CA GLU A 642 -17.00 -14.63 8.15
C GLU A 642 -18.19 -14.36 7.23
N GLY A 643 -19.39 -14.73 7.66
CA GLY A 643 -20.62 -14.53 6.91
C GLY A 643 -21.74 -13.94 7.78
N ASN A 644 -22.47 -12.96 7.28
CA ASN A 644 -23.68 -12.45 7.92
C ASN A 644 -24.89 -12.69 7.03
N LEU A 645 -25.97 -13.20 7.62
CA LEU A 645 -27.31 -13.26 7.03
C LEU A 645 -28.26 -12.46 7.90
N LEU A 646 -28.89 -11.43 7.35
CA LEU A 646 -29.87 -10.60 8.03
C LEU A 646 -31.23 -10.75 7.37
N PHE A 647 -32.20 -11.21 8.14
CA PHE A 647 -33.60 -11.34 7.78
C PHE A 647 -34.42 -10.23 8.43
N ASP A 648 -35.43 -9.77 7.70
CA ASP A 648 -36.51 -8.97 8.28
C ASP A 648 -37.66 -9.88 8.74
N SER A 649 -38.42 -9.45 9.75
CA SER A 649 -39.57 -10.23 10.23
C SER A 649 -40.69 -10.37 9.20
N SER A 650 -40.74 -9.49 8.19
CA SER A 650 -41.74 -9.53 7.12
C SER A 650 -41.34 -10.38 5.91
N SER A 651 -40.10 -10.89 5.87
CA SER A 651 -39.52 -11.57 4.71
C SER A 651 -39.00 -12.97 5.06
N TYR A 652 -39.17 -13.91 4.13
CA TYR A 652 -38.54 -15.23 4.21
C TYR A 652 -37.21 -15.32 3.46
N ILE A 653 -36.77 -14.23 2.82
CA ILE A 653 -35.49 -14.12 2.11
C ILE A 653 -34.58 -13.21 2.93
N ALA A 654 -33.30 -13.54 3.00
CA ALA A 654 -32.32 -12.67 3.65
C ALA A 654 -32.25 -11.35 2.88
N LYS A 655 -32.54 -10.26 3.57
CA LYS A 655 -32.50 -8.90 3.03
C LYS A 655 -31.06 -8.44 2.81
N GLU A 656 -30.17 -8.76 3.75
CA GLU A 656 -28.76 -8.41 3.66
C GLU A 656 -27.89 -9.65 3.89
N THR A 657 -26.91 -9.85 3.00
CA THR A 657 -25.91 -10.91 3.12
C THR A 657 -24.52 -10.32 2.97
N MET A 658 -23.56 -10.83 3.73
CA MET A 658 -22.16 -10.42 3.67
C MET A 658 -21.27 -11.64 3.81
N LEU A 659 -20.21 -11.70 3.01
CA LEU A 659 -19.15 -12.70 3.07
C LEU A 659 -17.80 -11.98 3.09
N LYS A 660 -16.96 -12.24 4.09
CA LYS A 660 -15.65 -11.61 4.28
C LYS A 660 -14.58 -12.66 4.53
N THR A 661 -13.43 -12.48 3.89
CA THR A 661 -12.25 -13.33 4.10
C THR A 661 -11.08 -12.52 4.61
N THR A 662 -10.50 -12.96 5.72
CA THR A 662 -9.32 -12.36 6.36
C THR A 662 -8.17 -13.36 6.35
N LEU A 663 -6.97 -12.90 6.01
CA LEU A 663 -5.77 -13.74 5.94
C LEU A 663 -4.61 -13.12 6.71
N LYS A 664 -3.91 -13.94 7.49
CA LYS A 664 -2.62 -13.61 8.10
C LYS A 664 -1.52 -14.42 7.40
N LEU A 665 -0.60 -13.72 6.75
CA LEU A 665 0.53 -14.29 6.03
C LEU A 665 1.85 -13.77 6.61
N PHE A 666 2.88 -14.61 6.70
CA PHE A 666 4.29 -14.21 6.90
C PHE A 666 4.54 -13.25 8.08
N GLY A 667 3.94 -13.50 9.25
CA GLY A 667 4.10 -12.63 10.43
C GLY A 667 3.48 -11.23 10.28
N LEU A 668 2.82 -10.94 9.15
CA LEU A 668 2.13 -9.67 8.92
C LEU A 668 0.86 -9.59 9.78
N ARG A 669 0.34 -8.37 9.95
CA ARG A 669 -0.98 -8.17 10.58
C ARG A 669 -2.07 -8.83 9.71
N PRO A 670 -3.12 -9.41 10.32
CA PRO A 670 -4.27 -9.93 9.57
C PRO A 670 -4.84 -8.85 8.64
N GLN A 671 -5.12 -9.23 7.40
CA GLN A 671 -5.63 -8.33 6.37
C GLN A 671 -6.89 -8.94 5.74
N ASP A 672 -7.96 -8.14 5.61
CA ASP A 672 -9.15 -8.57 4.87
C ASP A 672 -8.82 -8.58 3.38
N ILE A 673 -8.93 -9.75 2.73
CA ILE A 673 -8.62 -9.90 1.31
C ILE A 673 -9.78 -9.43 0.47
N PHE A 674 -10.98 -9.97 0.74
CA PHE A 674 -12.18 -9.60 0.03
C PHE A 674 -13.40 -9.60 0.94
N GLU A 675 -14.36 -8.76 0.58
CA GLU A 675 -15.69 -8.71 1.18
C GLU A 675 -16.72 -8.53 0.06
N ILE A 676 -17.72 -9.40 0.02
CA ILE A 676 -18.86 -9.32 -0.90
C ILE A 676 -20.09 -9.11 -0.05
N GLY A 677 -20.96 -8.18 -0.42
CA GLY A 677 -22.27 -8.07 0.23
C GLY A 677 -23.39 -7.75 -0.75
N LEU A 678 -24.58 -8.21 -0.41
CA LEU A 678 -25.81 -8.04 -1.16
C LEU A 678 -26.88 -7.49 -0.22
N ASP A 679 -27.56 -6.42 -0.62
CA ASP A 679 -28.73 -5.84 0.05
C ASP A 679 -29.88 -5.83 -0.95
N GLY A 680 -30.95 -6.57 -0.67
CA GLY A 680 -32.06 -6.80 -1.58
C GLY A 680 -33.41 -6.56 -0.91
N LYS A 681 -34.26 -5.75 -1.53
CA LYS A 681 -35.64 -5.48 -1.11
C LYS A 681 -36.62 -6.04 -2.13
N ASN A 682 -37.74 -6.57 -1.64
CA ASN A 682 -38.83 -7.09 -2.47
C ASN A 682 -38.36 -8.16 -3.46
N LEU A 683 -37.51 -9.08 -2.99
CA LEU A 683 -36.97 -10.18 -3.81
C LEU A 683 -37.95 -11.35 -3.93
N GLU A 684 -38.88 -11.46 -2.98
CA GLU A 684 -39.86 -12.55 -2.84
C GLU A 684 -40.69 -12.73 -4.11
N PRO A 685 -41.24 -11.68 -4.75
CA PRO A 685 -42.02 -11.85 -5.97
C PRO A 685 -41.18 -12.38 -7.14
N THR A 686 -39.88 -12.06 -7.18
CA THR A 686 -38.96 -12.51 -8.23
C THR A 686 -38.51 -13.95 -7.98
N VAL A 687 -38.19 -14.29 -6.73
CA VAL A 687 -37.83 -15.65 -6.33
C VAL A 687 -39.02 -16.59 -6.48
N GLU A 688 -40.23 -16.17 -6.12
CA GLU A 688 -41.45 -16.95 -6.33
C GLU A 688 -41.74 -17.17 -7.82
N ALA A 689 -41.59 -16.12 -8.65
CA ALA A 689 -41.79 -16.25 -10.10
C ALA A 689 -40.74 -17.15 -10.77
N MET A 690 -39.54 -17.28 -10.20
CA MET A 690 -38.49 -18.17 -10.72
C MET A 690 -38.58 -19.60 -10.16
N PHE A 691 -38.75 -19.75 -8.85
CA PHE A 691 -38.56 -21.01 -8.12
C PHE A 691 -39.80 -21.49 -7.36
N GLY A 692 -40.88 -20.70 -7.31
CA GLY A 692 -42.14 -21.10 -6.69
C GLY A 692 -42.83 -22.24 -7.44
N PRO A 693 -43.85 -22.89 -6.86
CA PRO A 693 -44.46 -24.11 -7.42
C PRO A 693 -45.00 -23.99 -8.86
N GLY A 694 -45.33 -22.77 -9.32
CA GLY A 694 -45.70 -22.46 -10.72
C GLY A 694 -44.78 -21.44 -11.39
N GLY A 695 -43.53 -21.35 -10.91
CA GLY A 695 -42.50 -20.45 -11.39
C GLY A 695 -41.73 -21.02 -12.59
N PHE A 696 -40.87 -20.18 -13.18
CA PHE A 696 -40.16 -20.48 -14.42
C PHE A 696 -39.35 -21.79 -14.40
N PHE A 697 -38.52 -22.02 -13.37
CA PHE A 697 -37.65 -23.19 -13.30
C PHE A 697 -38.44 -24.48 -13.09
N PRO A 698 -39.39 -24.57 -12.14
CA PRO A 698 -40.27 -25.74 -12.02
C PRO A 698 -41.09 -26.01 -13.28
N ASP A 699 -41.67 -24.98 -13.91
CA ASP A 699 -42.44 -25.14 -15.15
C ASP A 699 -41.54 -25.58 -16.32
N ALA A 700 -40.33 -25.02 -16.43
CA ALA A 700 -39.37 -25.38 -17.48
C ALA A 700 -38.80 -26.79 -17.27
N ALA A 701 -38.48 -27.16 -16.02
CA ALA A 701 -38.02 -28.50 -15.66
C ALA A 701 -39.11 -29.54 -15.92
N THR A 702 -40.36 -29.26 -15.53
CA THR A 702 -41.51 -30.15 -15.78
C THR A 702 -41.74 -30.35 -17.29
N LYS A 703 -41.70 -29.27 -18.09
CA LYS A 703 -41.83 -29.36 -19.56
C LYS A 703 -40.63 -30.06 -20.22
N ALA A 704 -39.42 -29.88 -19.69
CA ALA A 704 -38.22 -30.58 -20.16
C ALA A 704 -38.27 -32.08 -19.83
N LEU A 705 -38.71 -32.44 -18.62
CA LEU A 705 -38.95 -33.83 -18.21
C LEU A 705 -40.03 -34.50 -19.06
N TYR A 706 -41.09 -33.75 -19.42
CA TYR A 706 -42.11 -34.23 -20.36
C TYR A 706 -41.57 -34.42 -21.79
N TRP A 707 -40.69 -33.54 -22.28
CA TRP A 707 -40.04 -33.71 -23.59
C TRP A 707 -39.19 -34.99 -23.68
N ILE A 708 -38.67 -35.43 -22.54
CA ILE A 708 -37.86 -36.63 -22.37
C ILE A 708 -38.73 -37.89 -22.15
N ASP A 709 -39.98 -37.73 -21.68
CA ASP A 709 -40.94 -38.82 -21.49
C ASP A 709 -41.28 -39.50 -22.83
N GLY A 710 -41.15 -40.83 -22.90
CA GLY A 710 -41.26 -41.62 -24.12
C GLY A 710 -40.03 -41.63 -25.04
N LYS A 711 -38.97 -40.83 -24.77
CA LYS A 711 -37.70 -40.82 -25.53
C LYS A 711 -36.53 -41.54 -24.83
N VAL A 712 -36.72 -41.95 -23.59
CA VAL A 712 -35.77 -42.75 -22.79
C VAL A 712 -36.53 -43.87 -22.07
N PRO A 713 -35.85 -44.94 -21.63
CA PRO A 713 -36.50 -46.06 -20.97
C PRO A 713 -37.31 -45.63 -19.74
N GLU A 714 -38.49 -46.23 -19.58
CA GLU A 714 -39.52 -45.80 -18.62
C GLU A 714 -39.04 -45.76 -17.15
N LYS A 715 -38.15 -46.68 -16.77
CA LYS A 715 -37.48 -46.67 -15.45
C LYS A 715 -36.64 -45.42 -15.22
N PHE A 716 -36.00 -44.90 -16.27
CA PHE A 716 -35.16 -43.71 -16.19
C PHE A 716 -36.02 -42.45 -16.09
N SER A 717 -37.11 -42.39 -16.84
CA SER A 717 -38.11 -41.32 -16.73
C SER A 717 -38.73 -41.30 -15.33
N GLN A 718 -39.15 -42.44 -14.79
CA GLN A 718 -39.70 -42.53 -13.43
C GLN A 718 -38.72 -42.03 -12.36
N VAL A 719 -37.45 -42.42 -12.41
CA VAL A 719 -36.43 -41.94 -11.45
C VAL A 719 -36.25 -40.42 -11.54
N LEU A 720 -36.30 -39.84 -12.74
CA LEU A 720 -36.21 -38.40 -12.92
C LEU A 720 -37.45 -37.69 -12.35
N PHE A 721 -38.66 -38.19 -12.59
CA PHE A 721 -39.89 -37.64 -12.03
C PHE A 721 -39.92 -37.73 -10.48
N ASP A 722 -39.46 -38.84 -9.90
CA ASP A 722 -39.38 -39.04 -8.45
C ASP A 722 -38.30 -38.16 -7.79
N TYR A 723 -37.12 -38.03 -8.43
CA TYR A 723 -36.02 -37.19 -7.91
C TYR A 723 -36.38 -35.70 -7.87
N PHE A 724 -37.16 -35.23 -8.85
CA PHE A 724 -37.62 -33.85 -8.93
C PHE A 724 -39.02 -33.62 -8.31
N GLY A 725 -39.74 -34.68 -7.90
CA GLY A 725 -41.00 -34.62 -7.17
C GLY A 725 -42.23 -34.19 -7.98
N TYR A 726 -42.29 -34.50 -9.28
CA TYR A 726 -43.38 -34.08 -10.19
C TYR A 726 -44.28 -35.25 -10.63
N SER A 727 -45.59 -35.01 -10.83
CA SER A 727 -46.55 -36.03 -11.31
C SER A 727 -46.77 -36.00 -12.83
N LYS A 728 -47.17 -37.13 -13.42
CA LYS A 728 -47.39 -37.30 -14.88
C LYS A 728 -48.66 -36.62 -15.44
N ASP A 729 -49.54 -36.05 -14.60
CA ASP A 729 -50.90 -35.66 -14.98
C ASP A 729 -51.09 -34.21 -15.48
N ALA A 730 -50.03 -33.50 -15.88
CA ALA A 730 -50.13 -32.13 -16.39
C ALA A 730 -50.21 -32.06 -17.93
N THR A 731 -51.19 -31.31 -18.45
CA THR A 731 -51.55 -31.17 -19.88
C THR A 731 -50.44 -30.65 -20.81
N GLN A 732 -50.42 -31.20 -22.03
CA GLN A 732 -49.49 -30.97 -23.16
C GLN A 732 -49.09 -29.51 -23.42
N GLY A 733 -47.80 -29.28 -23.69
CA GLY A 733 -47.30 -28.04 -24.30
C GLY A 733 -45.88 -28.14 -24.86
N GLN A 734 -45.73 -27.84 -26.16
CA GLN A 734 -44.52 -27.90 -26.99
C GLN A 734 -43.30 -27.13 -26.46
N VAL A 735 -42.12 -27.40 -27.04
CA VAL A 735 -40.80 -26.79 -26.76
C VAL A 735 -40.78 -25.24 -26.85
N CYS A 736 -41.69 -24.61 -27.62
CA CYS A 736 -41.93 -23.15 -27.56
C CYS A 736 -42.42 -22.65 -26.18
N GLY A 737 -42.83 -23.55 -25.29
CA GLY A 737 -43.29 -23.26 -23.95
C GLY A 737 -42.22 -22.69 -23.01
N ILE A 738 -40.91 -22.93 -23.25
CA ILE A 738 -39.85 -22.32 -22.43
C ILE A 738 -39.69 -20.84 -22.76
N MET A 739 -39.80 -20.45 -24.04
CA MET A 739 -39.80 -19.05 -24.44
C MET A 739 -41.07 -18.33 -23.98
N LEU A 740 -42.23 -18.97 -24.07
CA LEU A 740 -43.48 -18.44 -23.50
C LEU A 740 -43.43 -18.35 -21.96
N ASN A 741 -42.75 -19.29 -21.28
CA ASN A 741 -42.52 -19.21 -19.84
C ASN A 741 -41.55 -18.07 -19.49
N PHE A 742 -40.56 -17.80 -20.34
CA PHE A 742 -39.64 -16.68 -20.19
C PHE A 742 -40.35 -15.34 -20.41
N GLU A 743 -41.24 -15.25 -21.41
CA GLU A 743 -42.11 -14.09 -21.62
C GLU A 743 -43.10 -13.91 -20.46
N LYS A 744 -43.68 -15.00 -19.94
CA LYS A 744 -44.53 -15.00 -18.74
C LYS A 744 -43.75 -14.51 -17.51
N LEU A 745 -42.52 -14.98 -17.31
CA LEU A 745 -41.62 -14.52 -16.24
C LEU A 745 -41.31 -13.03 -16.37
N LEU A 746 -40.93 -12.56 -17.57
CA LEU A 746 -40.67 -11.14 -17.82
C LEU A 746 -41.91 -10.30 -17.56
N LYS A 747 -43.09 -10.76 -17.98
CA LYS A 747 -44.37 -10.09 -17.75
C LYS A 747 -44.74 -10.07 -16.27
N GLU A 748 -44.55 -11.15 -15.52
CA GLU A 748 -44.82 -11.22 -14.08
C GLU A 748 -43.87 -10.36 -13.25
N ILE A 749 -42.60 -10.26 -13.66
CA ILE A 749 -41.60 -9.38 -13.01
C ILE A 749 -41.90 -7.91 -13.31
N THR A 750 -42.34 -7.58 -14.53
CA THR A 750 -42.63 -6.18 -14.94
C THR A 750 -44.04 -5.70 -14.56
N SER A 751 -45.02 -6.59 -14.38
CA SER A 751 -46.40 -6.22 -14.04
C SER A 751 -46.68 -6.05 -12.55
N LYS A 752 -45.78 -6.51 -11.66
CA LYS A 752 -45.95 -6.36 -10.21
C LYS A 752 -45.50 -4.96 -9.75
N PRO A 753 -46.25 -4.31 -8.84
CA PRO A 753 -46.03 -2.91 -8.46
C PRO A 753 -44.76 -2.64 -7.63
N GLN A 754 -44.01 -3.67 -7.22
CA GLN A 754 -42.76 -3.53 -6.46
C GLN A 754 -41.61 -4.14 -7.25
N THR A 755 -40.84 -3.29 -7.93
CA THR A 755 -39.61 -3.71 -8.61
C THR A 755 -38.57 -4.13 -7.58
N PRO A 756 -37.85 -5.26 -7.79
CA PRO A 756 -36.77 -5.66 -6.90
C PRO A 756 -35.66 -4.60 -6.89
N ASP A 757 -35.27 -4.13 -5.72
CA ASP A 757 -34.11 -3.23 -5.54
C ASP A 757 -32.98 -4.05 -4.92
N VAL A 758 -31.92 -4.32 -5.69
CA VAL A 758 -30.76 -5.08 -5.25
C VAL A 758 -29.52 -4.24 -5.40
N LYS A 759 -28.74 -4.15 -4.32
CA LYS A 759 -27.46 -3.46 -4.23
C LYS A 759 -26.39 -4.48 -3.87
N ALA A 760 -25.44 -4.73 -4.78
CA ALA A 760 -24.29 -5.60 -4.55
C ALA A 760 -23.03 -4.74 -4.38
N TYR A 761 -22.13 -5.09 -3.47
CA TYR A 761 -20.83 -4.43 -3.35
C TYR A 761 -19.69 -5.42 -3.22
N PHE A 762 -18.51 -4.97 -3.63
CA PHE A 762 -17.28 -5.75 -3.55
C PHE A 762 -16.14 -4.90 -3.00
N ARG A 763 -15.45 -5.43 -2.00
CA ARG A 763 -14.24 -4.83 -1.42
C ARG A 763 -13.07 -5.76 -1.57
N VAL A 764 -11.91 -5.16 -1.81
CA VAL A 764 -10.62 -5.85 -1.89
C VAL A 764 -9.62 -5.09 -1.01
N PHE A 765 -8.90 -5.78 -0.13
CA PHE A 765 -7.97 -5.17 0.82
C PHE A 765 -8.58 -4.02 1.66
N GLN A 766 -9.84 -4.21 2.09
CA GLN A 766 -10.65 -3.21 2.82
C GLN A 766 -11.00 -1.94 2.02
N GLU A 767 -10.69 -1.91 0.71
CA GLU A 767 -11.10 -0.83 -0.18
C GLU A 767 -12.28 -1.29 -1.02
N GLU A 768 -13.40 -0.57 -0.96
CA GLU A 768 -14.54 -0.85 -1.83
C GLU A 768 -14.23 -0.41 -3.27
N LEU A 769 -14.46 -1.35 -4.20
CA LEU A 769 -14.30 -1.13 -5.63
C LEU A 769 -15.54 -0.47 -6.26
N GLY A 770 -16.65 -0.50 -5.55
CA GLY A 770 -17.92 0.11 -5.93
C GLY A 770 -19.11 -0.74 -5.47
N TYR A 771 -20.31 -0.27 -5.81
CA TYR A 771 -21.54 -1.04 -5.68
C TYR A 771 -22.35 -0.97 -6.99
N LEU A 772 -23.06 -2.05 -7.27
CA LEU A 772 -23.95 -2.22 -8.42
C LEU A 772 -25.40 -2.25 -7.92
N LYS A 773 -26.27 -1.47 -8.55
CA LYS A 773 -27.73 -1.56 -8.41
C LYS A 773 -28.29 -2.49 -9.50
N LEU A 774 -29.42 -3.14 -9.25
CA LEU A 774 -30.10 -3.95 -10.27
C LEU A 774 -30.43 -3.13 -11.54
N SER A 775 -30.76 -1.85 -11.38
CA SER A 775 -30.97 -0.90 -12.49
C SER A 775 -29.72 -0.68 -13.35
N ASP A 776 -28.51 -0.85 -12.78
CA ASP A 776 -27.26 -0.75 -13.54
C ASP A 776 -27.07 -1.96 -14.48
N ILE A 777 -27.70 -3.10 -14.20
CA ILE A 777 -27.65 -4.31 -15.03
C ILE A 777 -28.50 -4.15 -16.30
N ASN A 778 -29.59 -3.37 -16.24
CA ASN A 778 -30.37 -3.02 -17.44
C ASN A 778 -29.56 -2.18 -18.43
N LEU A 779 -28.61 -1.36 -17.95
CA LEU A 779 -27.63 -0.64 -18.79
C LEU A 779 -26.57 -1.58 -19.39
N LEU A 780 -26.13 -2.62 -18.66
CA LEU A 780 -25.26 -3.67 -19.18
C LEU A 780 -25.95 -4.53 -20.25
N GLY A 781 -27.27 -4.71 -20.15
CA GLY A 781 -28.10 -5.34 -21.18
C GLY A 781 -28.04 -4.62 -22.53
N ASN A 782 -27.91 -3.29 -22.53
CA ASN A 782 -27.71 -2.49 -23.74
C ASN A 782 -26.27 -2.61 -24.31
N LEU A 783 -25.29 -2.95 -23.46
CA LEU A 783 -23.91 -3.26 -23.85
C LEU A 783 -23.80 -4.63 -24.57
N LYS A 784 -24.82 -5.49 -24.46
CA LYS A 784 -24.93 -6.74 -25.23
C LYS A 784 -24.95 -6.46 -26.74
N ASN A 785 -25.51 -5.32 -27.18
CA ASN A 785 -25.50 -4.91 -28.59
C ASN A 785 -24.09 -4.55 -29.11
N LEU A 786 -23.08 -4.43 -28.24
CA LEU A 786 -21.68 -4.22 -28.58
C LEU A 786 -20.84 -5.52 -28.57
N LEU A 787 -21.41 -6.63 -28.05
CA LEU A 787 -20.72 -7.93 -27.89
C LEU A 787 -21.50 -9.12 -28.47
N THR A 788 -22.67 -8.90 -29.09
CA THR A 788 -23.42 -9.95 -29.81
C THR A 788 -23.68 -9.53 -31.26
N ASP A 789 -22.65 -9.66 -32.09
CA ASP A 789 -22.80 -9.81 -33.55
C ASP A 789 -22.68 -11.29 -33.99
N GLU A 790 -22.58 -12.24 -33.04
CA GLU A 790 -22.61 -13.67 -33.33
C GLU A 790 -23.55 -14.38 -32.35
N MET A 791 -24.84 -14.38 -32.65
CA MET A 791 -25.81 -15.46 -32.36
C MET A 791 -27.20 -14.99 -32.82
N SER A 792 -27.43 -14.95 -34.13
CA SER A 792 -28.79 -15.04 -34.66
C SER A 792 -29.24 -16.51 -34.48
N ILE A 793 -30.30 -16.73 -33.71
CA ILE A 793 -31.02 -18.01 -33.70
C ILE A 793 -32.28 -17.78 -34.54
N ASP A 794 -32.11 -17.82 -35.87
CA ASP A 794 -33.19 -17.79 -36.87
C ASP A 794 -33.90 -19.15 -37.01
N GLY A 795 -34.27 -19.76 -35.87
CA GLY A 795 -34.83 -21.11 -35.84
C GLY A 795 -36.31 -21.23 -35.47
N CYS A 796 -36.93 -20.17 -34.94
CA CYS A 796 -38.29 -20.26 -34.37
C CYS A 796 -39.35 -19.39 -35.08
N TRP A 797 -38.98 -18.64 -36.11
CA TRP A 797 -39.90 -17.72 -36.81
C TRP A 797 -40.29 -18.16 -38.23
N THR A 798 -39.87 -19.34 -38.70
CA THR A 798 -40.11 -19.79 -40.08
C THR A 798 -41.32 -20.69 -40.31
N ASP A 799 -42.09 -21.06 -39.27
CA ASP A 799 -43.24 -21.97 -39.43
C ASP A 799 -44.63 -21.30 -39.39
N ARG A 800 -44.71 -19.98 -39.61
CA ARG A 800 -46.01 -19.27 -39.74
C ARG A 800 -46.46 -18.94 -41.16
N GLU A 801 -45.62 -19.15 -42.18
CA GLU A 801 -45.98 -18.87 -43.58
C GLU A 801 -46.09 -20.10 -44.50
N GLY A 802 -45.79 -21.31 -44.01
CA GLY A 802 -45.86 -22.56 -44.78
C GLY A 802 -47.25 -23.19 -44.95
N SER A 803 -48.33 -22.53 -44.52
CA SER A 803 -49.71 -23.04 -44.62
C SER A 803 -50.44 -22.52 -45.87
N LYS A 804 -49.79 -22.54 -47.04
CA LYS A 804 -50.47 -22.46 -48.34
C LYS A 804 -49.75 -23.32 -49.37
N THR A 805 -50.46 -24.35 -49.84
CA THR A 805 -50.29 -25.16 -51.07
C THR A 805 -49.65 -26.56 -50.99
N ARG A 806 -50.45 -27.55 -51.45
CA ARG A 806 -50.20 -28.96 -51.85
C ARG A 806 -50.08 -29.98 -50.70
N HIS A 807 -50.92 -30.99 -50.52
CA HIS A 807 -51.97 -31.62 -51.36
C HIS A 807 -53.23 -31.90 -50.54
#